data_AF-A0A3G5CQ00-F1
#
_entry.id   AF-A0A3G5CQ00-F1
#
_cell.length_a   1.000
_cell.length_b   1.000
_cell.length_c   1.000
_cell.angle_alpha   90.00
_cell.angle_beta   90.00
_cell.angle_gamma   90.00
#
_symmetry.space_group_name_H-M   'P 1'
#
loop_
_entity.id
_entity.type
_entity.pdbx_description
1 polymer ?
#
loop_
_entity_poly.entity_id
_entity_poly.type
_entity_poly.pdbx_seq_one_letter_code
_entity_poly.pdbx_strand_id
1 'polypeptide(L)'
;MEFPCIFPFPRLMSLQIPCRRWIPCSLRSPNLTNRSFRLNYRMIMRGDVNAKGFRKNQKPTVKGVGNNNQKSKNPRIRCSFQGYGKNPRIRRSFQSYGKNPRFRRSFQSYGKNPRIRRSERSYGLNANVIKDSEKSARGLKESYELSVRGLKESYELSVRGFLKSYGSNATHVKDLRKSVRLNASNAKDSLTKRKLQSYGWQMRRTTATMFMTRAKSRRCSTPDLPACSQPGSNPSEANNEDCVEGRRLEKKPSRWQEAERIRTQRKEGEGILQNVRSKPETDSLGSDPRPKREKSEFYHPLPREPPARQPMTGLEPLVFKRRDIHFSHYGRICPIETSSKPRIRFDKISRRAVRRKRTITPRGLVTPAPVIAAFKEFSGSHPLSQFLDQTNPLSEMVHKRRLSSVGPGGLTRRTASFQARDIHFSHYGRICPIETSEGMNAGLISSLAIQAGVSNSGSLGSPYLEMSNSPGEEQLVDLSPAEDDYYRVATENLLISEWRASEKEIIPVRYQQEFLSVLWEQVDFRSIHPLHHFSIGASLIPFIEHNDANRALMGSTTQRQAVPLIKPERCIVGTGLENQVASDSGSVAISRQGGKIRYIDGNRIELSLLHDARNDESDPPIISTDLKIYERSNNNTCIHQKPAVSSGELVKSGEIVADGAATARGESALGKNILVAYMPWEGYNFEDAVLISERLIYEDIFTSFHIEKHEVEICATNQGPERVTKQIPQLDSYVLRHLDDEGLVKLGSWVEAGDVSVGKLTPQEGASSSRVPEGRSLQAIFGIQLVNTRESCLKVPIGGRGRVTDVRWVYPEDDTTNDSEVIHIYILQRRKIQVGDKIAGRHGNKGIVSKIIPRQDMPYLQDGTPVDMILSPLGVPSRMNVGQIFECLSGLAGEFPETHYRVVPFDERYEREASRKLVFAEPHGAGAKTNNPWLFEPSHPGKSRLIDGRTGDPFGQPITTGKAYIMKLIHQVDDKIHARSSGPYALVTQQPLKGKSRRGGQRVGEMEVWALEGFGVSYTLQEMLTTKSDHIQARYKVPSAIMTGKPVRKPNTVPESFRLLVRELRCMGLNLERKFIHEKNLVREIENI
;
A
#
# COMPACT_ATOMS: atom_id res chain seq x y z
N MET A 1 -25.74 7.29 -74.46
CA MET A 1 -25.90 6.55 -75.72
C MET A 1 -25.99 5.07 -75.38
N GLU A 2 -27.19 4.54 -75.59
CA GLU A 2 -27.54 3.15 -76.02
C GLU A 2 -27.05 1.93 -75.21
N PHE A 3 -27.99 1.34 -74.44
CA PHE A 3 -28.53 -0.06 -74.49
C PHE A 3 -27.72 -1.16 -75.25
N PRO A 4 -27.89 -2.49 -74.97
CA PRO A 4 -28.52 -3.18 -73.82
C PRO A 4 -28.01 -4.61 -73.45
N CYS A 5 -28.76 -5.25 -72.53
CA CYS A 5 -29.13 -6.70 -72.49
C CYS A 5 -28.17 -7.68 -71.75
N ILE A 6 -28.55 -8.65 -70.89
CA ILE A 6 -29.79 -9.41 -70.59
C ILE A 6 -29.69 -10.04 -69.14
N PHE A 7 -30.86 -10.25 -68.50
CA PHE A 7 -31.19 -10.98 -67.23
C PHE A 7 -30.81 -12.51 -67.24
N PRO A 8 -31.05 -13.38 -66.19
CA PRO A 8 -31.76 -13.23 -64.90
C PRO A 8 -31.12 -13.91 -63.63
N PHE A 9 -31.75 -13.70 -62.47
CA PHE A 9 -31.62 -14.42 -61.16
C PHE A 9 -32.52 -15.68 -61.13
N PRO A 10 -32.32 -16.74 -60.28
CA PRO A 10 -32.89 -16.72 -58.91
C PRO A 10 -32.28 -17.66 -57.81
N ARG A 11 -32.66 -17.27 -56.57
CA ARG A 11 -32.99 -18.00 -55.32
C ARG A 11 -32.70 -19.50 -55.09
N LEU A 12 -32.07 -19.73 -53.92
CA LEU A 12 -32.41 -20.59 -52.77
C LEU A 12 -33.62 -21.56 -52.80
N MET A 13 -33.33 -22.73 -52.18
CA MET A 13 -34.09 -23.52 -51.18
C MET A 13 -34.62 -24.92 -51.58
N SER A 14 -34.60 -25.79 -50.56
CA SER A 14 -35.38 -27.05 -50.33
C SER A 14 -34.70 -28.37 -50.72
N LEU A 15 -34.88 -29.52 -50.07
CA LEU A 15 -35.49 -29.97 -48.81
C LEU A 15 -35.00 -31.42 -48.56
N GLN A 16 -35.21 -31.95 -47.34
CA GLN A 16 -34.78 -33.24 -46.80
C GLN A 16 -35.42 -34.49 -47.45
N ILE A 17 -34.91 -35.70 -47.07
CA ILE A 17 -35.55 -37.05 -46.88
C ILE A 17 -34.80 -38.20 -47.66
N PRO A 18 -34.73 -39.49 -47.18
CA PRO A 18 -33.54 -40.01 -46.47
C PRO A 18 -33.18 -41.48 -46.90
N CYS A 19 -32.53 -42.23 -45.99
CA CYS A 19 -32.52 -43.70 -45.81
C CYS A 19 -31.32 -44.56 -46.29
N ARG A 20 -30.68 -45.15 -45.26
CA ARG A 20 -30.30 -46.57 -45.07
C ARG A 20 -29.10 -47.21 -45.84
N ARG A 21 -28.05 -47.42 -45.03
CA ARG A 21 -27.35 -48.69 -44.68
C ARG A 21 -26.79 -49.64 -45.78
N TRP A 22 -25.49 -49.92 -45.56
CA TRP A 22 -24.73 -51.19 -45.68
C TRP A 22 -23.75 -51.40 -46.87
N ILE A 23 -22.47 -51.35 -46.48
CA ILE A 23 -21.20 -52.01 -46.92
C ILE A 23 -21.32 -53.09 -48.03
N PRO A 24 -20.34 -53.22 -48.97
CA PRO A 24 -19.18 -54.11 -48.74
C PRO A 24 -17.80 -53.56 -49.23
N CYS A 25 -16.77 -54.33 -48.89
CA CYS A 25 -15.33 -54.09 -48.99
C CYS A 25 -14.66 -54.32 -50.36
N SER A 26 -13.41 -53.84 -50.42
CA SER A 26 -12.19 -54.50 -50.96
C SER A 26 -11.65 -54.04 -52.33
N LEU A 27 -10.42 -53.51 -52.36
CA LEU A 27 -9.20 -54.24 -52.80
C LEU A 27 -7.92 -53.38 -52.71
N ARG A 28 -6.79 -54.09 -52.70
CA ARG A 28 -5.41 -53.74 -52.28
C ARG A 28 -4.62 -52.81 -53.21
N SER A 29 -3.89 -51.87 -52.57
CA SER A 29 -2.45 -51.46 -52.65
C SER A 29 -1.53 -51.87 -53.83
N PRO A 30 -0.45 -51.09 -54.13
CA PRO A 30 0.81 -51.24 -53.38
C PRO A 30 1.65 -49.96 -53.10
N ASN A 31 2.36 -49.98 -51.95
CA ASN A 31 3.78 -49.60 -51.69
C ASN A 31 4.37 -48.25 -52.15
N LEU A 32 5.31 -47.58 -51.47
CA LEU A 32 5.86 -47.54 -50.10
C LEU A 32 6.99 -46.48 -50.11
N THR A 33 7.25 -45.86 -48.96
CA THR A 33 8.53 -45.32 -48.43
C THR A 33 8.67 -43.81 -48.19
N ASN A 34 8.67 -43.52 -46.89
CA ASN A 34 9.23 -42.36 -46.19
C ASN A 34 10.74 -42.20 -46.41
N ARG A 35 11.23 -40.95 -46.39
CA ARG A 35 12.30 -40.54 -45.46
C ARG A 35 12.42 -39.03 -45.34
N SER A 36 12.14 -38.57 -44.12
CA SER A 36 12.65 -37.36 -43.49
C SER A 36 14.09 -37.58 -43.00
N PHE A 37 14.94 -36.57 -43.12
CA PHE A 37 16.24 -36.43 -42.44
C PHE A 37 16.30 -34.99 -41.90
N ARG A 38 16.20 -34.80 -40.57
CA ARG A 38 17.26 -34.76 -39.54
C ARG A 38 18.12 -33.49 -39.58
N LEU A 39 18.02 -32.71 -38.51
CA LEU A 39 19.15 -31.94 -37.97
C LEU A 39 19.29 -32.27 -36.47
N ASN A 40 20.55 -32.49 -36.09
CA ASN A 40 21.00 -33.18 -34.90
C ASN A 40 21.21 -32.22 -33.72
N TYR A 41 20.83 -32.67 -32.53
CA TYR A 41 21.59 -32.38 -31.31
C TYR A 41 22.24 -33.70 -30.88
N ARG A 42 23.58 -33.70 -30.75
CA ARG A 42 24.37 -34.85 -30.33
C ARG A 42 24.87 -34.60 -28.91
N MET A 43 24.41 -35.44 -27.98
CA MET A 43 25.06 -35.67 -26.69
C MET A 43 26.37 -36.44 -26.89
N ILE A 44 27.32 -36.18 -26.00
CA ILE A 44 28.59 -36.88 -25.83
C ILE A 44 28.39 -38.04 -24.84
N MET A 45 28.95 -39.22 -25.14
CA MET A 45 29.53 -40.15 -24.16
C MET A 45 30.78 -40.81 -24.76
N ARG A 46 31.71 -41.14 -23.86
CA ARG A 46 33.15 -41.47 -24.02
C ARG A 46 33.46 -42.81 -24.72
N GLY A 47 34.71 -42.95 -25.17
CA GLY A 47 35.42 -44.21 -25.45
C GLY A 47 36.74 -43.97 -26.19
N ASP A 48 37.85 -44.45 -25.61
CA ASP A 48 39.26 -44.13 -25.86
C ASP A 48 39.87 -44.50 -27.23
N VAL A 49 41.02 -43.88 -27.57
CA VAL A 49 42.36 -44.50 -27.78
C VAL A 49 43.33 -43.52 -28.50
N ASN A 50 44.46 -43.27 -27.81
CA ASN A 50 45.82 -42.86 -28.26
C ASN A 50 46.07 -42.23 -29.65
N ALA A 51 46.72 -41.05 -29.68
CA ALA A 51 48.17 -40.93 -29.96
C ALA A 51 48.65 -39.46 -30.18
N LYS A 52 49.64 -39.06 -29.36
CA LYS A 52 50.84 -38.24 -29.63
C LYS A 52 50.76 -36.92 -30.45
N GLY A 53 51.19 -35.82 -29.81
CA GLY A 53 52.46 -35.18 -30.21
C GLY A 53 52.49 -33.69 -30.59
N PHE A 54 53.16 -32.90 -29.73
CA PHE A 54 54.11 -31.80 -30.03
C PHE A 54 53.67 -30.39 -30.51
N ARG A 55 53.68 -29.46 -29.54
CA ARG A 55 54.55 -28.25 -29.35
C ARG A 55 54.94 -27.31 -30.53
N LYS A 56 54.74 -26.02 -30.21
CA LYS A 56 55.65 -24.83 -30.24
C LYS A 56 55.76 -23.93 -31.50
N ASN A 57 55.42 -22.65 -31.25
CA ASN A 57 56.11 -21.39 -31.57
C ASN A 57 57.03 -21.29 -32.81
N GLN A 58 56.81 -20.25 -33.63
CA GLN A 58 57.75 -19.11 -33.86
C GLN A 58 57.20 -18.11 -34.90
N LYS A 59 57.38 -16.80 -34.60
CA LYS A 59 57.48 -15.66 -35.56
C LYS A 59 58.87 -15.72 -36.24
N PRO A 60 59.23 -15.04 -37.37
CA PRO A 60 58.96 -13.60 -37.64
C PRO A 60 58.96 -13.08 -39.11
N THR A 61 58.65 -11.77 -39.22
CA THR A 61 59.20 -10.67 -40.08
C THR A 61 59.09 -10.57 -41.62
N VAL A 62 58.27 -9.58 -42.05
CA VAL A 62 58.52 -8.32 -42.83
C VAL A 62 59.37 -8.32 -44.12
N LYS A 63 58.74 -7.84 -45.23
CA LYS A 63 59.09 -6.77 -46.22
C LYS A 63 58.46 -7.12 -47.58
N GLY A 64 57.73 -6.28 -48.33
CA GLY A 64 57.28 -4.91 -48.20
C GLY A 64 56.40 -4.49 -49.41
N VAL A 65 55.63 -3.41 -49.21
CA VAL A 65 55.13 -2.38 -50.16
C VAL A 65 54.28 -2.84 -51.36
N GLY A 66 53.08 -2.33 -51.67
CA GLY A 66 52.24 -1.28 -51.10
C GLY A 66 51.11 -0.89 -52.10
N ASN A 67 49.88 -0.76 -51.57
CA ASN A 67 48.69 -0.03 -52.07
C ASN A 67 48.09 -0.35 -53.46
N ASN A 68 46.89 -0.97 -53.50
CA ASN A 68 45.60 -0.29 -53.29
C ASN A 68 44.41 -1.25 -53.52
N ASN A 69 43.38 -1.07 -52.68
CA ASN A 69 41.97 -1.45 -52.84
C ASN A 69 41.53 -2.92 -52.70
N GLN A 70 40.51 -3.05 -51.85
CA GLN A 70 39.94 -4.26 -51.27
C GLN A 70 39.29 -5.20 -52.29
N LYS A 71 39.53 -6.50 -52.09
CA LYS A 71 38.88 -7.63 -52.75
C LYS A 71 37.42 -7.79 -52.30
N SER A 72 36.55 -8.02 -53.30
CA SER A 72 35.54 -9.08 -53.43
C SER A 72 34.53 -9.29 -52.28
N LYS A 73 33.23 -9.53 -52.47
CA LYS A 73 32.41 -9.94 -53.61
C LYS A 73 30.95 -9.76 -53.15
N ASN A 74 30.10 -9.35 -54.08
CA ASN A 74 28.63 -9.27 -54.03
C ASN A 74 27.94 -10.63 -53.72
N PRO A 75 26.62 -10.72 -53.49
CA PRO A 75 25.59 -9.67 -53.40
C PRO A 75 24.80 -9.70 -52.06
N ARG A 76 24.52 -8.53 -51.48
CA ARG A 76 23.49 -8.39 -50.44
C ARG A 76 22.13 -8.19 -51.11
N ILE A 77 21.28 -9.21 -51.09
CA ILE A 77 19.82 -9.04 -51.19
C ILE A 77 19.35 -8.58 -49.82
N ARG A 78 19.08 -7.28 -49.71
CA ARG A 78 18.36 -6.65 -48.60
C ARG A 78 16.86 -6.90 -48.79
N CYS A 79 16.24 -7.52 -47.80
CA CYS A 79 14.83 -7.34 -47.51
C CYS A 79 14.73 -6.42 -46.29
N SER A 80 14.30 -5.17 -46.49
CA SER A 80 13.43 -4.45 -45.55
C SER A 80 12.95 -3.12 -46.16
N PHE A 81 11.65 -3.12 -46.48
CA PHE A 81 10.64 -2.10 -46.20
C PHE A 81 11.01 -0.61 -46.26
N GLN A 82 10.46 0.07 -47.27
CA GLN A 82 9.78 1.37 -47.16
C GLN A 82 9.12 1.73 -48.50
N GLY A 83 7.90 2.30 -48.49
CA GLY A 83 7.37 2.98 -49.69
C GLY A 83 5.85 3.08 -49.82
N TYR A 84 5.31 4.19 -49.32
CA TYR A 84 4.02 4.85 -49.57
C TYR A 84 3.38 4.72 -50.96
N GLY A 85 2.03 4.89 -51.03
CA GLY A 85 1.37 5.23 -52.30
C GLY A 85 -0.16 5.33 -52.34
N LYS A 86 -0.72 6.41 -51.79
CA LYS A 86 -1.95 7.19 -52.15
C LYS A 86 -3.03 6.59 -53.10
N ASN A 87 -4.27 6.50 -52.57
CA ASN A 87 -5.60 7.02 -53.04
C ASN A 87 -5.88 7.25 -54.55
N PRO A 88 -7.13 7.00 -55.06
CA PRO A 88 -8.19 8.03 -54.91
C PRO A 88 -9.70 7.59 -54.95
N ARG A 89 -10.52 8.42 -54.26
CA ARG A 89 -11.85 9.02 -54.58
C ARG A 89 -13.03 8.19 -55.16
N ILE A 90 -14.23 8.41 -54.58
CA ILE A 90 -15.49 8.99 -55.15
C ILE A 90 -16.66 8.66 -54.18
N ARG A 91 -17.26 9.60 -53.43
CA ARG A 91 -18.38 10.54 -53.69
C ARG A 91 -19.76 9.93 -54.00
N ARG A 92 -20.72 10.23 -53.10
CA ARG A 92 -22.16 10.64 -53.30
C ARG A 92 -23.12 9.54 -53.83
N SER A 93 -24.43 9.44 -53.51
CA SER A 93 -25.40 10.16 -52.66
C SER A 93 -26.81 9.54 -52.91
N PHE A 94 -27.82 9.92 -52.10
CA PHE A 94 -29.30 9.75 -52.27
C PHE A 94 -29.91 8.39 -51.88
N GLN A 95 -30.66 8.33 -50.75
CA GLN A 95 -32.12 8.53 -50.60
C GLN A 95 -32.96 7.50 -51.38
N SER A 96 -33.80 6.72 -50.70
CA SER A 96 -35.28 6.93 -50.67
C SER A 96 -36.06 5.84 -49.88
N TYR A 97 -37.03 6.30 -49.08
CA TYR A 97 -38.32 5.72 -48.66
C TYR A 97 -38.46 4.31 -48.03
N GLY A 98 -38.63 4.29 -46.70
CA GLY A 98 -39.95 4.29 -46.05
C GLY A 98 -40.80 3.01 -46.02
N LYS A 99 -41.04 2.47 -44.81
CA LYS A 99 -42.39 2.22 -44.24
C LYS A 99 -42.30 1.91 -42.73
N ASN A 100 -42.96 2.79 -41.97
CA ASN A 100 -43.25 2.80 -40.52
C ASN A 100 -44.36 1.77 -40.14
N PRO A 101 -44.90 1.64 -38.89
CA PRO A 101 -44.56 2.26 -37.59
C PRO A 101 -44.66 1.32 -36.35
N ARG A 102 -44.09 1.73 -35.20
CA ARG A 102 -44.82 1.99 -33.92
C ARG A 102 -43.86 2.31 -32.75
N PHE A 103 -44.25 3.34 -32.00
CA PHE A 103 -43.74 3.87 -30.72
C PHE A 103 -42.52 4.81 -30.72
N ARG A 104 -42.86 6.11 -30.80
CA ARG A 104 -42.09 7.28 -30.32
C ARG A 104 -42.98 8.09 -29.38
N ARG A 105 -42.49 8.40 -28.17
CA ARG A 105 -42.64 9.61 -27.33
C ARG A 105 -41.46 9.52 -26.35
N SER A 106 -40.67 10.53 -25.99
CA SER A 106 -40.63 11.98 -26.18
C SER A 106 -39.31 12.45 -25.58
N PHE A 107 -38.50 13.26 -26.26
CA PHE A 107 -37.48 14.09 -25.61
C PHE A 107 -37.13 15.28 -26.53
N GLN A 108 -37.53 16.49 -26.13
CA GLN A 108 -36.95 17.75 -26.60
C GLN A 108 -37.30 18.91 -25.65
N SER A 109 -36.33 19.84 -25.51
CA SER A 109 -36.36 21.16 -24.83
C SER A 109 -36.41 21.13 -23.29
N TYR A 110 -35.58 21.85 -22.54
CA TYR A 110 -35.24 23.27 -22.63
C TYR A 110 -33.82 23.58 -22.11
N GLY A 111 -33.13 24.51 -22.76
CA GLY A 111 -32.12 25.39 -22.15
C GLY A 111 -32.59 26.84 -22.29
N LYS A 112 -32.47 27.65 -21.23
CA LYS A 112 -32.51 29.12 -21.23
C LYS A 112 -31.83 29.65 -19.96
N ASN A 113 -30.97 30.67 -20.12
CA ASN A 113 -30.37 31.52 -19.09
C ASN A 113 -31.42 32.23 -18.21
N PRO A 114 -31.00 32.80 -17.05
CA PRO A 114 -31.15 34.25 -16.92
C PRO A 114 -29.98 35.00 -16.24
N ARG A 115 -29.89 36.29 -16.56
CA ARG A 115 -29.01 37.32 -16.01
C ARG A 115 -29.49 37.86 -14.65
N ILE A 116 -28.51 38.42 -13.94
CA ILE A 116 -28.46 39.20 -12.69
C ILE A 116 -29.66 40.12 -12.37
N ARG A 117 -30.11 40.09 -11.09
CA ARG A 117 -30.50 41.27 -10.29
C ARG A 117 -30.17 41.04 -8.80
N ARG A 118 -29.63 42.08 -8.16
CA ARG A 118 -29.32 42.20 -6.72
C ARG A 118 -30.61 42.21 -5.88
N SER A 119 -30.59 41.56 -4.72
CA SER A 119 -31.25 42.03 -3.49
C SER A 119 -30.70 41.30 -2.27
N GLU A 120 -30.49 42.06 -1.20
CA GLU A 120 -29.95 41.67 0.10
C GLU A 120 -30.88 40.73 0.90
N ARG A 121 -30.27 40.14 1.96
CA ARG A 121 -30.84 39.64 3.23
C ARG A 121 -31.12 38.13 3.40
N SER A 122 -30.38 37.62 4.41
CA SER A 122 -30.79 36.77 5.54
C SER A 122 -31.13 35.28 5.36
N TYR A 123 -30.27 34.47 5.99
CA TYR A 123 -30.49 33.18 6.67
C TYR A 123 -31.86 32.50 6.55
N GLY A 124 -31.84 31.28 5.99
CA GLY A 124 -32.95 30.32 6.05
C GLY A 124 -32.47 28.91 5.68
N LEU A 125 -32.56 27.99 6.64
CA LEU A 125 -32.17 26.58 6.55
C LEU A 125 -32.83 25.84 5.37
N ASN A 126 -32.02 25.12 4.60
CA ASN A 126 -32.42 24.39 3.39
C ASN A 126 -33.20 23.10 3.70
N ALA A 127 -34.53 23.16 3.60
CA ALA A 127 -35.43 22.00 3.52
C ALA A 127 -35.41 21.27 2.14
N ASN A 128 -34.53 21.68 1.23
CA ASN A 128 -34.47 21.17 -0.14
C ASN A 128 -33.56 19.94 -0.32
N VAL A 129 -32.58 19.71 0.56
CA VAL A 129 -31.65 18.57 0.48
C VAL A 129 -32.34 17.24 0.82
N ILE A 130 -33.36 17.26 1.67
CA ILE A 130 -34.13 16.06 2.06
C ILE A 130 -35.08 15.63 0.92
N LYS A 131 -35.61 16.56 0.13
CA LYS A 131 -36.48 16.22 -1.01
C LYS A 131 -35.72 15.63 -2.19
N ASP A 132 -34.46 16.02 -2.40
CA ASP A 132 -33.63 15.49 -3.48
C ASP A 132 -33.05 14.11 -3.14
N SER A 133 -32.76 13.82 -1.86
CA SER A 133 -32.37 12.47 -1.43
C SER A 133 -33.53 11.47 -1.53
N GLU A 134 -34.77 11.88 -1.23
CA GLU A 134 -35.97 11.05 -1.43
C GLU A 134 -36.27 10.79 -2.92
N LYS A 135 -36.05 11.77 -3.80
CA LYS A 135 -36.19 11.58 -5.25
C LYS A 135 -35.13 10.64 -5.81
N SER A 136 -33.88 10.75 -5.36
CA SER A 136 -32.80 9.83 -5.76
C SER A 136 -33.06 8.40 -5.27
N ALA A 137 -33.60 8.23 -4.06
CA ALA A 137 -33.96 6.91 -3.53
C ALA A 137 -35.15 6.28 -4.28
N ARG A 138 -36.14 7.07 -4.71
CA ARG A 138 -37.23 6.59 -5.57
C ARG A 138 -36.75 6.21 -6.97
N GLY A 139 -35.87 7.01 -7.58
CA GLY A 139 -35.28 6.69 -8.88
C GLY A 139 -34.43 5.41 -8.86
N LEU A 140 -33.68 5.16 -7.78
CA LEU A 140 -32.95 3.92 -7.58
C LEU A 140 -33.88 2.72 -7.42
N LYS A 141 -34.98 2.86 -6.67
CA LYS A 141 -35.99 1.82 -6.48
C LYS A 141 -36.70 1.47 -7.80
N GLU A 142 -37.08 2.47 -8.59
CA GLU A 142 -37.68 2.27 -9.91
C GLU A 142 -36.71 1.61 -10.89
N SER A 143 -35.42 2.01 -10.90
CA SER A 143 -34.40 1.37 -11.75
C SER A 143 -34.16 -0.09 -11.37
N TYR A 144 -34.24 -0.41 -10.07
CA TYR A 144 -34.09 -1.76 -9.54
C TYR A 144 -35.31 -2.63 -9.90
N GLU A 145 -36.52 -2.09 -9.76
CA GLU A 145 -37.76 -2.78 -10.17
C GLU A 145 -37.84 -3.00 -11.68
N LEU A 146 -37.36 -2.04 -12.49
CA LEU A 146 -37.23 -2.19 -13.94
C LEU A 146 -36.18 -3.23 -14.32
N SER A 147 -35.05 -3.29 -13.61
CA SER A 147 -34.01 -4.31 -13.83
C SER A 147 -34.50 -5.71 -13.46
N VAL A 148 -35.25 -5.84 -12.37
CA VAL A 148 -35.88 -7.10 -11.95
C VAL A 148 -36.98 -7.52 -12.94
N ARG A 149 -37.75 -6.58 -13.49
CA ARG A 149 -38.70 -6.87 -14.58
C ARG A 149 -38.00 -7.31 -15.86
N GLY A 150 -36.92 -6.63 -16.27
CA GLY A 150 -36.13 -7.01 -17.44
C GLY A 150 -35.50 -8.41 -17.30
N LEU A 151 -35.00 -8.75 -16.11
CA LEU A 151 -34.51 -10.10 -15.80
C LEU A 151 -35.63 -11.14 -15.86
N LYS A 152 -36.82 -10.80 -15.35
CA LYS A 152 -38.00 -11.69 -15.40
C LYS A 152 -38.49 -11.93 -16.83
N GLU A 153 -38.54 -10.90 -17.65
CA GLU A 153 -38.91 -11.00 -19.06
C GLU A 153 -37.87 -11.76 -19.88
N SER A 154 -36.57 -11.55 -19.62
CA SER A 154 -35.48 -12.32 -20.21
C SER A 154 -35.56 -13.80 -19.81
N TYR A 155 -35.89 -14.10 -18.55
CA TYR A 155 -36.04 -15.46 -18.06
C TYR A 155 -37.29 -16.13 -18.65
N GLU A 156 -38.42 -15.43 -18.76
CA GLU A 156 -39.63 -15.94 -19.40
C GLU A 156 -39.47 -16.12 -20.92
N LEU A 157 -38.69 -15.27 -21.59
CA LEU A 157 -38.33 -15.43 -23.01
C LEU A 157 -37.38 -16.61 -23.22
N SER A 158 -36.41 -16.80 -22.34
CA SER A 158 -35.50 -17.95 -22.37
C SER A 158 -36.26 -19.26 -22.12
N VAL A 159 -37.18 -19.27 -21.15
CA VAL A 159 -38.08 -20.41 -20.86
C VAL A 159 -39.07 -20.64 -22.02
N ARG A 160 -39.59 -19.60 -22.67
CA ARG A 160 -40.43 -19.75 -23.89
C ARG A 160 -39.65 -20.26 -25.09
N GLY A 161 -38.39 -19.86 -25.25
CA GLY A 161 -37.47 -20.40 -26.25
C GLY A 161 -37.19 -21.88 -26.00
N PHE A 162 -36.97 -22.24 -24.73
CA PHE A 162 -36.74 -23.60 -24.27
C PHE A 162 -37.99 -24.50 -24.39
N LEU A 163 -39.19 -23.93 -24.25
CA LEU A 163 -40.46 -24.65 -24.42
C LEU A 163 -40.88 -24.78 -25.90
N LYS A 164 -40.44 -23.87 -26.78
CA LYS A 164 -40.70 -23.97 -28.23
C LYS A 164 -39.87 -25.07 -28.92
N SER A 165 -38.77 -25.53 -28.34
CA SER A 165 -37.98 -26.66 -28.86
C SER A 165 -38.59 -28.02 -28.55
N TYR A 166 -39.59 -28.10 -27.66
CA TYR A 166 -40.32 -29.33 -27.36
C TYR A 166 -41.70 -29.29 -28.02
N GLY A 167 -41.82 -30.00 -29.14
CA GLY A 167 -43.08 -30.16 -29.86
C GLY A 167 -44.15 -30.84 -29.01
N SER A 168 -45.31 -30.17 -28.92
CA SER A 168 -46.67 -30.74 -28.75
C SER A 168 -46.86 -31.89 -27.76
N ASN A 169 -47.35 -31.55 -26.55
CA ASN A 169 -48.48 -32.24 -25.90
C ASN A 169 -49.11 -31.31 -24.84
N ALA A 170 -50.37 -30.91 -25.09
CA ALA A 170 -51.04 -29.77 -24.45
C ALA A 170 -51.54 -30.01 -23.00
N THR A 171 -51.35 -31.21 -22.45
CA THR A 171 -51.81 -31.58 -21.10
C THR A 171 -50.75 -31.30 -20.03
N HIS A 172 -49.46 -31.54 -20.29
CA HIS A 172 -48.37 -31.29 -19.33
C HIS A 172 -48.04 -29.80 -19.08
N VAL A 173 -48.42 -28.90 -20.00
CA VAL A 173 -48.13 -27.45 -19.89
C VAL A 173 -49.01 -26.78 -18.82
N LYS A 174 -50.21 -27.31 -18.53
CA LYS A 174 -51.09 -26.78 -17.49
C LYS A 174 -50.55 -27.09 -16.09
N ASP A 175 -49.99 -28.29 -15.89
CA ASP A 175 -49.44 -28.70 -14.60
C ASP A 175 -48.07 -28.07 -14.32
N LEU A 176 -47.22 -27.92 -15.35
CA LEU A 176 -45.99 -27.14 -15.22
C LEU A 176 -46.26 -25.65 -14.96
N ARG A 177 -47.31 -25.05 -15.57
CA ARG A 177 -47.71 -23.67 -15.23
C ARG A 177 -48.23 -23.53 -13.80
N LYS A 178 -48.91 -24.56 -13.26
CA LYS A 178 -49.33 -24.59 -11.85
C LYS A 178 -48.13 -24.74 -10.91
N SER A 179 -47.21 -25.66 -11.19
CA SER A 179 -46.01 -25.90 -10.37
C SER A 179 -45.05 -24.70 -10.39
N VAL A 180 -44.85 -24.06 -11.55
CA VAL A 180 -44.01 -22.86 -11.66
C VAL A 180 -44.67 -21.64 -11.01
N ARG A 181 -46.00 -21.51 -11.04
CA ARG A 181 -46.72 -20.47 -10.28
C ARG A 181 -46.65 -20.70 -8.76
N LEU A 182 -46.79 -21.94 -8.30
CA LEU A 182 -46.65 -22.34 -6.89
C LEU A 182 -45.21 -22.13 -6.39
N ASN A 183 -44.20 -22.44 -7.19
CA ASN A 183 -42.81 -22.19 -6.84
C ASN A 183 -42.43 -20.71 -6.93
N ALA A 184 -43.02 -19.92 -7.83
CA ALA A 184 -42.83 -18.48 -7.87
C ALA A 184 -43.56 -17.74 -6.73
N SER A 185 -44.72 -18.24 -6.27
CA SER A 185 -45.38 -17.74 -5.05
C SER A 185 -44.62 -18.14 -3.79
N ASN A 186 -44.10 -19.37 -3.71
CA ASN A 186 -43.27 -19.83 -2.59
C ASN A 186 -41.87 -19.17 -2.58
N ALA A 187 -41.31 -18.82 -3.74
CA ALA A 187 -40.09 -18.01 -3.85
C ALA A 187 -40.35 -16.56 -3.43
N LYS A 188 -41.51 -15.99 -3.76
CA LYS A 188 -41.94 -14.68 -3.25
C LYS A 188 -42.14 -14.71 -1.73
N ASP A 189 -42.78 -15.73 -1.18
CA ASP A 189 -43.02 -15.85 0.27
C ASP A 189 -41.73 -16.14 1.05
N SER A 190 -40.80 -16.91 0.48
CA SER A 190 -39.49 -17.16 1.11
C SER A 190 -38.51 -15.99 1.00
N LEU A 191 -38.54 -15.19 -0.08
CA LEU A 191 -37.73 -13.97 -0.19
C LEU A 191 -38.32 -12.74 0.52
N THR A 192 -39.64 -12.66 0.69
CA THR A 192 -40.28 -11.59 1.49
C THR A 192 -40.26 -11.90 2.99
N LYS A 193 -40.28 -13.18 3.40
CA LYS A 193 -40.15 -13.57 4.83
C LYS A 193 -38.71 -13.77 5.34
N ARG A 194 -37.67 -13.77 4.50
CA ARG A 194 -36.26 -13.92 4.95
C ARG A 194 -35.36 -12.69 4.80
N LYS A 195 -35.89 -11.50 4.50
CA LYS A 195 -35.07 -10.27 4.49
C LYS A 195 -35.55 -9.10 5.35
N LEU A 196 -36.53 -9.31 6.23
CA LEU A 196 -36.93 -8.31 7.24
C LEU A 196 -37.20 -8.88 8.65
N GLN A 197 -37.01 -10.18 8.88
CA GLN A 197 -37.20 -10.80 10.19
C GLN A 197 -36.21 -11.96 10.39
N SER A 198 -34.97 -11.65 10.74
CA SER A 198 -34.15 -12.50 11.62
C SER A 198 -32.80 -11.79 11.86
N TYR A 199 -32.51 -11.57 13.13
CA TYR A 199 -31.29 -11.00 13.71
C TYR A 199 -31.22 -9.48 13.83
N GLY A 200 -31.96 -8.98 14.82
CA GLY A 200 -31.72 -7.68 15.41
C GLY A 200 -33.02 -6.99 15.79
N TRP A 201 -33.63 -7.41 16.90
CA TRP A 201 -34.75 -6.80 17.65
C TRP A 201 -35.88 -7.79 17.93
N GLN A 202 -35.69 -8.67 18.92
CA GLN A 202 -36.78 -9.22 19.74
C GLN A 202 -36.17 -9.91 20.97
N MET A 203 -35.68 -9.08 21.90
CA MET A 203 -35.40 -9.38 23.31
C MET A 203 -34.97 -8.07 23.97
N ARG A 204 -35.92 -7.12 24.07
CA ARG A 204 -35.88 -5.89 24.90
C ARG A 204 -37.13 -5.07 24.57
N ARG A 205 -38.25 -5.40 25.19
CA ARG A 205 -39.45 -4.57 25.45
C ARG A 205 -40.69 -5.46 25.71
N THR A 206 -40.62 -6.34 26.70
CA THR A 206 -41.80 -6.99 27.32
C THR A 206 -41.50 -7.50 28.75
N THR A 207 -40.63 -6.81 29.49
CA THR A 207 -40.38 -7.08 30.93
C THR A 207 -40.13 -5.78 31.70
N ALA A 208 -40.84 -4.70 31.39
CA ALA A 208 -40.68 -3.41 32.09
C ALA A 208 -41.99 -2.64 32.38
N THR A 209 -43.17 -3.20 32.09
CA THR A 209 -44.46 -2.52 32.30
C THR A 209 -45.52 -3.39 32.97
N MET A 210 -45.09 -4.34 33.82
CA MET A 210 -46.02 -5.16 34.61
C MET A 210 -45.53 -5.44 36.05
N PHE A 211 -44.70 -4.54 36.60
CA PHE A 211 -44.25 -4.56 38.00
C PHE A 211 -44.17 -3.15 38.61
N MET A 212 -45.06 -2.24 38.18
CA MET A 212 -45.19 -0.88 38.72
C MET A 212 -46.60 -0.62 39.27
N THR A 213 -47.27 -1.65 39.78
CA THR A 213 -48.55 -1.52 40.51
C THR A 213 -48.77 -2.69 41.47
N ARG A 214 -47.97 -2.78 42.54
CA ARG A 214 -48.35 -3.36 43.85
C ARG A 214 -47.16 -3.31 44.81
N ALA A 215 -46.95 -2.15 45.41
CA ALA A 215 -46.12 -1.99 46.60
C ALA A 215 -46.82 -1.02 47.56
N LYS A 216 -47.92 -1.49 48.16
CA LYS A 216 -48.39 -1.00 49.45
C LYS A 216 -48.07 -2.08 50.47
N SER A 217 -47.40 -1.65 51.54
CA SER A 217 -47.13 -2.35 52.80
C SER A 217 -46.43 -3.70 52.72
N ARG A 218 -45.12 -3.71 52.98
CA ARG A 218 -44.48 -4.59 53.99
C ARG A 218 -43.04 -4.14 54.19
N ARG A 219 -42.73 -3.69 55.41
CA ARG A 219 -41.35 -3.55 55.91
C ARG A 219 -40.74 -4.96 55.94
N CYS A 220 -39.72 -5.20 55.14
CA CYS A 220 -38.76 -6.27 55.38
C CYS A 220 -37.37 -5.73 55.00
N SER A 221 -36.48 -5.85 55.98
CA SER A 221 -35.05 -5.53 55.99
C SER A 221 -34.26 -6.31 54.93
N THR A 222 -33.09 -5.72 54.57
CA THR A 222 -31.96 -6.24 53.73
C THR A 222 -32.19 -6.40 52.22
N PRO A 223 -31.41 -5.70 51.34
CA PRO A 223 -31.47 -5.89 49.90
C PRO A 223 -30.54 -7.03 49.43
N ASP A 224 -31.13 -8.11 48.94
CA ASP A 224 -30.45 -9.19 48.20
C ASP A 224 -29.91 -8.68 46.86
N LEU A 225 -28.59 -8.56 46.75
CA LEU A 225 -27.83 -8.50 45.49
C LEU A 225 -26.69 -9.51 45.65
N PRO A 226 -26.74 -10.71 45.03
CA PRO A 226 -26.08 -10.91 43.73
C PRO A 226 -26.50 -12.20 42.94
N ALA A 227 -27.10 -12.07 41.76
CA ALA A 227 -27.29 -13.22 40.84
C ALA A 227 -26.75 -12.98 39.41
N CYS A 228 -26.20 -11.80 39.12
CA CYS A 228 -25.83 -11.40 37.75
C CYS A 228 -24.37 -11.72 37.37
N SER A 229 -23.49 -12.04 38.32
CA SER A 229 -22.05 -12.16 38.07
C SER A 229 -21.62 -13.54 37.57
N GLN A 230 -22.21 -14.61 38.09
CA GLN A 230 -21.97 -16.00 37.69
C GLN A 230 -23.28 -16.79 37.75
N PRO A 231 -23.89 -17.19 36.62
CA PRO A 231 -25.06 -18.04 36.67
C PRO A 231 -24.68 -19.42 37.26
N GLY A 232 -25.23 -19.76 38.43
CA GLY A 232 -25.07 -21.06 39.09
C GLY A 232 -24.11 -21.13 40.30
N SER A 233 -23.55 -20.01 40.77
CA SER A 233 -22.74 -19.99 42.00
C SER A 233 -23.60 -19.93 43.27
N ASN A 234 -23.25 -20.71 44.30
CA ASN A 234 -23.90 -20.59 45.62
C ASN A 234 -23.61 -19.21 46.23
N PRO A 235 -24.63 -18.44 46.63
CA PRO A 235 -24.43 -17.13 47.25
C PRO A 235 -23.96 -17.30 48.70
N SER A 236 -22.64 -17.34 48.91
CA SER A 236 -22.04 -17.14 50.24
C SER A 236 -21.63 -15.67 50.38
N GLU A 237 -22.00 -15.01 51.49
CA GLU A 237 -21.76 -13.58 51.75
C GLU A 237 -20.30 -13.17 51.50
N ALA A 238 -19.32 -13.93 52.01
CA ALA A 238 -17.90 -13.63 51.85
C ALA A 238 -17.43 -13.58 50.37
N ASN A 239 -17.86 -14.53 49.54
CA ASN A 239 -17.48 -14.54 48.12
C ASN A 239 -18.15 -13.42 47.32
N ASN A 240 -19.35 -13.00 47.73
CA ASN A 240 -20.10 -11.94 47.08
C ASN A 240 -19.54 -10.56 47.42
N GLU A 241 -19.22 -10.31 48.69
CA GLU A 241 -18.53 -9.09 49.11
C GLU A 241 -17.15 -8.99 48.47
N ASP A 242 -16.33 -10.05 48.52
CA ASP A 242 -15.01 -10.06 47.87
C ASP A 242 -15.10 -9.86 46.34
N CYS A 243 -16.12 -10.42 45.68
CA CYS A 243 -16.33 -10.22 44.24
C CYS A 243 -16.77 -8.78 43.90
N VAL A 244 -17.63 -8.18 44.72
CA VAL A 244 -18.13 -6.81 44.51
C VAL A 244 -17.06 -5.78 44.87
N GLU A 245 -16.38 -5.97 46.01
CA GLU A 245 -15.30 -5.10 46.47
C GLU A 245 -14.05 -5.25 45.58
N GLY A 246 -13.72 -6.47 45.13
CA GLY A 246 -12.66 -6.75 44.16
C GLY A 246 -12.87 -6.08 42.79
N ARG A 247 -14.12 -6.03 42.30
CA ARG A 247 -14.46 -5.26 41.07
C ARG A 247 -14.40 -3.75 41.29
N ARG A 248 -14.81 -3.26 42.46
CA ARG A 248 -14.72 -1.84 42.83
C ARG A 248 -13.26 -1.39 43.00
N LEU A 249 -12.39 -2.29 43.43
CA LEU A 249 -10.97 -2.05 43.71
C LEU A 249 -10.04 -2.44 42.55
N GLU A 250 -10.54 -2.75 41.33
CA GLU A 250 -9.68 -2.99 40.17
C GLU A 250 -8.82 -1.75 39.87
N LYS A 251 -7.54 -1.81 40.29
CA LYS A 251 -6.61 -0.68 40.27
C LYS A 251 -6.10 -0.40 38.85
N LYS A 252 -6.67 0.64 38.21
CA LYS A 252 -6.04 1.31 37.08
C LYS A 252 -4.68 1.91 37.49
N PRO A 253 -3.70 2.07 36.59
CA PRO A 253 -2.40 2.66 36.93
C PRO A 253 -2.53 4.07 37.53
N SER A 254 -1.64 4.47 38.45
CA SER A 254 -1.67 5.80 39.11
C SER A 254 -1.79 6.97 38.14
N ARG A 255 -1.02 6.95 37.03
CA ARG A 255 -1.05 7.96 35.96
C ARG A 255 -2.41 8.07 35.25
N TRP A 256 -3.16 6.98 35.17
CA TRP A 256 -4.50 6.94 34.59
C TRP A 256 -5.55 7.46 35.58
N GLN A 257 -5.38 7.16 36.87
CA GLN A 257 -6.22 7.67 37.94
C GLN A 257 -6.09 9.19 38.08
N GLU A 258 -4.86 9.71 37.98
CA GLU A 258 -4.60 11.16 38.01
C GLU A 258 -5.25 11.88 36.82
N ALA A 259 -5.07 11.35 35.60
CA ALA A 259 -5.71 11.94 34.42
C ALA A 259 -7.25 11.83 34.46
N GLU A 260 -7.81 10.73 34.96
CA GLU A 260 -9.26 10.60 35.19
C GLU A 260 -9.76 11.57 36.26
N ARG A 261 -9.00 11.77 37.35
CA ARG A 261 -9.29 12.74 38.41
C ARG A 261 -9.30 14.18 37.91
N ILE A 262 -8.28 14.59 37.15
CA ILE A 262 -8.24 15.94 36.55
C ILE A 262 -9.45 16.14 35.63
N ARG A 263 -9.84 15.10 34.88
CA ARG A 263 -11.01 15.17 33.98
C ARG A 263 -12.33 15.27 34.74
N THR A 264 -12.51 14.53 35.83
CA THR A 264 -13.72 14.63 36.66
C THR A 264 -13.76 15.96 37.40
N GLN A 265 -12.67 16.40 38.02
CA GLN A 265 -12.57 17.71 38.67
C GLN A 265 -12.91 18.86 37.72
N ARG A 266 -12.39 18.85 36.48
CA ARG A 266 -12.71 19.87 35.47
C ARG A 266 -14.16 19.82 34.97
N LYS A 267 -14.80 18.65 34.98
CA LYS A 267 -16.18 18.48 34.48
C LYS A 267 -17.25 18.74 35.55
N GLU A 268 -16.96 18.36 36.79
CA GLU A 268 -17.90 18.35 37.92
C GLU A 268 -17.63 19.49 38.92
N GLY A 269 -16.54 20.25 38.74
CA GLY A 269 -16.15 21.38 39.60
C GLY A 269 -15.13 20.99 40.70
N GLU A 270 -14.28 21.95 41.09
CA GLU A 270 -13.12 21.71 41.97
C GLU A 270 -13.46 21.29 43.42
N GLY A 271 -14.70 21.50 43.88
CA GLY A 271 -15.06 21.39 45.30
C GLY A 271 -15.33 20.00 45.86
N ILE A 272 -15.38 18.93 45.05
CA ILE A 272 -16.01 17.66 45.50
C ILE A 272 -14.98 16.59 45.95
N LEU A 273 -13.71 16.69 45.54
CA LEU A 273 -12.71 15.62 45.78
C LEU A 273 -11.62 15.96 46.81
N GLN A 274 -11.57 17.17 47.37
CA GLN A 274 -10.56 17.53 48.38
C GLN A 274 -10.88 17.06 49.81
N ASN A 275 -12.14 16.70 50.12
CA ASN A 275 -12.56 16.37 51.48
C ASN A 275 -12.56 14.89 51.87
N VAL A 276 -11.89 14.01 51.11
CA VAL A 276 -11.81 12.57 51.46
C VAL A 276 -10.38 12.17 51.80
N ARG A 277 -9.84 12.74 52.88
CA ARG A 277 -8.77 12.10 53.67
C ARG A 277 -9.44 11.23 54.74
N SER A 278 -9.86 10.01 54.38
CA SER A 278 -10.34 9.05 55.39
C SER A 278 -9.15 8.50 56.18
N LYS A 279 -8.98 8.94 57.43
CA LYS A 279 -8.23 8.20 58.46
C LYS A 279 -8.90 6.83 58.63
N PRO A 280 -8.16 5.71 58.70
CA PRO A 280 -8.77 4.46 59.10
C PRO A 280 -9.14 4.55 60.59
N GLU A 281 -10.44 4.52 60.90
CA GLU A 281 -10.91 4.29 62.26
C GLU A 281 -10.44 2.90 62.70
N THR A 282 -9.73 2.87 63.81
CA THR A 282 -9.24 1.66 64.47
C THR A 282 -10.37 1.07 65.29
N ASP A 283 -10.95 -0.04 64.85
CA ASP A 283 -11.66 -0.94 65.75
C ASP A 283 -10.65 -1.67 66.63
N SER A 284 -10.80 -1.45 67.93
CA SER A 284 -10.00 -1.97 69.02
C SER A 284 -10.25 -3.47 69.25
N LEU A 285 -9.22 -4.31 69.13
CA LEU A 285 -8.81 -5.38 70.05
C LEU A 285 -7.86 -6.36 69.33
N GLY A 286 -6.61 -6.41 69.76
CA GLY A 286 -5.61 -7.38 69.28
C GLY A 286 -4.23 -6.78 69.06
N SER A 287 -3.45 -6.73 70.13
CA SER A 287 -2.07 -6.23 70.23
C SER A 287 -1.07 -6.99 69.36
N ASP A 288 -0.35 -6.30 68.48
CA ASP A 288 0.99 -6.71 68.02
C ASP A 288 1.82 -5.46 67.63
N PRO A 289 2.95 -5.13 68.30
CA PRO A 289 3.69 -3.90 68.07
C PRO A 289 4.80 -4.13 67.04
N ARG A 290 4.62 -3.64 65.81
CA ARG A 290 5.73 -3.47 64.85
C ARG A 290 5.70 -2.08 64.21
N PRO A 291 6.85 -1.41 64.04
CA PRO A 291 6.91 0.00 63.68
C PRO A 291 6.44 0.22 62.24
N LYS A 292 5.51 1.16 62.06
CA LYS A 292 5.03 1.63 60.75
C LYS A 292 6.16 2.39 60.04
N ARG A 293 6.73 1.77 59.01
CA ARG A 293 7.52 2.49 57.99
C ARG A 293 6.60 3.40 57.18
N GLU A 294 6.96 4.67 57.07
CA GLU A 294 6.39 5.64 56.13
C GLU A 294 6.39 5.03 54.72
N LYS A 295 5.20 4.75 54.19
CA LYS A 295 5.02 4.36 52.79
C LYS A 295 4.45 5.54 52.03
N SER A 296 5.32 6.13 51.21
CA SER A 296 5.04 6.81 49.93
C SER A 296 3.56 7.00 49.58
N GLU A 297 3.15 8.28 49.55
CA GLU A 297 1.87 8.80 49.08
C GLU A 297 1.63 8.54 47.57
N PHE A 298 1.35 7.31 47.14
CA PHE A 298 1.09 7.04 45.70
C PHE A 298 0.08 5.93 45.41
N TYR A 299 -0.96 5.77 46.24
CA TYR A 299 -2.08 4.87 45.92
C TYR A 299 -3.41 5.41 46.48
N HIS A 300 -4.32 5.83 45.60
CA HIS A 300 -5.67 6.24 45.97
C HIS A 300 -6.70 5.18 45.56
N PRO A 301 -7.46 4.59 46.50
CA PRO A 301 -8.70 3.86 46.20
C PRO A 301 -9.81 4.82 45.76
N LEU A 302 -10.81 4.32 45.03
CA LEU A 302 -12.07 5.05 44.83
C LEU A 302 -12.78 5.21 46.19
N PRO A 303 -13.38 6.38 46.52
CA PRO A 303 -14.09 6.59 47.78
C PRO A 303 -15.24 5.61 47.99
N ARG A 304 -15.50 5.22 49.25
CA ARG A 304 -16.58 4.31 49.69
C ARG A 304 -17.99 4.93 49.68
N GLU A 305 -18.23 6.04 48.99
CA GLU A 305 -19.60 6.61 48.93
C GLU A 305 -20.50 5.86 47.94
N PRO A 306 -21.79 5.65 48.26
CA PRO A 306 -22.72 4.97 47.37
C PRO A 306 -22.91 5.75 46.05
N PRO A 307 -23.10 5.06 44.91
CA PRO A 307 -23.20 5.66 43.56
C PRO A 307 -24.40 6.61 43.35
N ALA A 308 -25.17 6.92 44.39
CA ALA A 308 -26.34 7.78 44.33
C ALA A 308 -26.01 9.28 44.18
N ARG A 309 -24.80 9.75 44.54
CA ARG A 309 -24.48 11.19 44.55
C ARG A 309 -23.46 11.68 43.53
N GLN A 310 -22.62 10.83 42.93
CA GLN A 310 -21.51 11.31 42.09
C GLN A 310 -21.86 11.44 40.58
N PRO A 311 -22.36 10.41 39.88
CA PRO A 311 -22.78 10.58 38.48
C PRO A 311 -24.19 11.17 38.31
N MET A 312 -25.09 10.96 39.29
CA MET A 312 -26.49 11.41 39.21
C MET A 312 -26.62 12.93 39.32
N THR A 313 -25.79 13.58 40.16
CA THR A 313 -25.76 15.04 40.32
C THR A 313 -25.18 15.77 39.11
N GLY A 314 -24.35 15.10 38.29
CA GLY A 314 -23.93 15.61 36.98
C GLY A 314 -24.98 15.36 35.88
N LEU A 315 -25.71 14.25 35.96
CA LEU A 315 -26.77 13.87 35.01
C LEU A 315 -28.02 14.75 35.11
N GLU A 316 -28.46 15.10 36.32
CA GLU A 316 -29.63 15.97 36.53
C GLU A 316 -29.50 17.34 35.80
N PRO A 317 -28.44 18.13 35.98
CA PRO A 317 -28.26 19.38 35.24
C PRO A 317 -27.97 19.18 33.75
N LEU A 318 -27.47 18.01 33.30
CA LEU A 318 -27.30 17.69 31.87
C LEU A 318 -28.64 17.46 31.16
N VAL A 319 -29.62 16.89 31.87
CA VAL A 319 -30.99 16.75 31.35
C VAL A 319 -31.68 18.11 31.22
N PHE A 320 -31.32 19.10 32.06
CA PHE A 320 -31.90 20.45 32.07
C PHE A 320 -31.09 21.53 31.31
N LYS A 321 -29.78 21.38 31.12
CA LYS A 321 -28.88 22.27 30.34
C LYS A 321 -28.14 21.46 29.28
N ARG A 322 -28.26 21.86 28.01
CA ARG A 322 -27.55 21.27 26.85
C ARG A 322 -26.04 21.38 27.02
N ARG A 323 -25.40 20.38 27.63
CA ARG A 323 -23.94 20.16 27.59
C ARG A 323 -23.69 18.73 27.14
N ASP A 324 -23.75 18.47 25.84
CA ASP A 324 -23.49 17.14 25.31
C ASP A 324 -21.97 16.85 25.28
N ILE A 325 -21.56 15.66 25.73
CA ILE A 325 -20.17 15.23 25.65
C ILE A 325 -19.93 14.63 24.26
N HIS A 326 -19.11 15.30 23.46
CA HIS A 326 -18.65 14.75 22.17
C HIS A 326 -17.63 13.63 22.39
N PHE A 327 -18.00 12.40 22.03
CA PHE A 327 -17.11 11.22 22.12
C PHE A 327 -15.90 11.31 21.18
N SER A 328 -15.99 12.14 20.13
CA SER A 328 -14.92 12.43 19.15
C SER A 328 -13.87 13.43 19.64
N HIS A 329 -14.03 14.02 20.82
CA HIS A 329 -13.02 14.93 21.38
C HIS A 329 -11.77 14.13 21.79
N TYR A 330 -10.77 14.14 20.90
CA TYR A 330 -9.53 13.38 21.08
C TYR A 330 -8.71 13.96 22.22
N GLY A 331 -8.79 13.35 23.40
CA GLY A 331 -8.10 13.83 24.59
C GLY A 331 -6.86 13.02 24.99
N ARG A 332 -6.62 11.82 24.44
CA ARG A 332 -5.52 10.93 24.89
C ARG A 332 -4.91 10.05 23.81
N ILE A 333 -3.60 9.87 23.89
CA ILE A 333 -2.77 8.92 23.17
C ILE A 333 -2.07 8.00 24.19
N CYS A 334 -1.89 6.73 23.83
CA CYS A 334 -1.04 5.81 24.57
C CYS A 334 0.34 5.73 23.89
N PRO A 335 1.40 6.33 24.46
CA PRO A 335 2.75 6.19 23.94
C PRO A 335 3.27 4.75 24.08
N ILE A 336 4.29 4.40 23.30
CA ILE A 336 4.87 3.04 23.24
C ILE A 336 5.21 2.50 24.63
N GLU A 337 5.83 3.33 25.49
CA GLU A 337 6.20 2.98 26.87
C GLU A 337 5.03 2.55 27.75
N THR A 338 3.82 3.04 27.47
CA THR A 338 2.62 2.63 28.21
C THR A 338 2.06 1.31 27.69
N SER A 339 2.19 1.05 26.38
CA SER A 339 1.71 -0.17 25.72
C SER A 339 2.62 -1.38 25.93
N SER A 340 3.92 -1.16 26.13
CA SER A 340 4.92 -2.22 26.28
C SER A 340 4.97 -2.85 27.68
N LYS A 341 4.19 -2.35 28.66
CA LYS A 341 4.25 -2.84 30.05
C LYS A 341 3.66 -4.25 30.18
N PRO A 342 4.46 -5.27 30.56
CA PRO A 342 3.98 -6.66 30.70
C PRO A 342 3.25 -6.91 32.03
N ARG A 343 2.38 -5.98 32.44
CA ARG A 343 1.70 -6.01 33.76
C ARG A 343 0.80 -7.25 33.92
N ILE A 344 0.11 -7.63 32.84
CA ILE A 344 -0.83 -8.78 32.81
C ILE A 344 -0.11 -10.10 33.16
N ARG A 345 1.19 -10.23 32.84
CA ARG A 345 1.97 -11.44 33.17
C ARG A 345 2.74 -11.32 34.48
N PHE A 346 3.12 -10.12 34.93
CA PHE A 346 3.64 -9.92 36.28
C PHE A 346 2.66 -10.40 37.36
N ASP A 347 1.36 -10.13 37.19
CA ASP A 347 0.31 -10.63 38.09
C ASP A 347 0.18 -12.17 38.06
N LYS A 348 0.48 -12.81 36.92
CA LYS A 348 0.53 -14.28 36.82
C LYS A 348 1.76 -14.86 37.53
N ILE A 349 2.90 -14.18 37.48
CA ILE A 349 4.14 -14.58 38.17
C ILE A 349 3.94 -14.48 39.69
N SER A 350 3.38 -13.37 40.18
CA SER A 350 3.13 -13.16 41.60
C SER A 350 2.13 -14.18 42.18
N ARG A 351 1.05 -14.50 41.44
CA ARG A 351 0.10 -15.55 41.87
C ARG A 351 0.71 -16.95 41.95
N ARG A 352 1.69 -17.27 41.10
CA ARG A 352 2.36 -18.59 41.08
C ARG A 352 3.37 -18.75 42.20
N ALA A 353 4.00 -17.64 42.62
CA ALA A 353 4.97 -17.57 43.70
C ALA A 353 4.38 -17.88 45.09
N VAL A 354 3.14 -17.47 45.36
CA VAL A 354 2.54 -17.49 46.72
C VAL A 354 2.09 -18.90 47.19
N ARG A 355 2.12 -19.92 46.32
CA ARG A 355 1.60 -21.26 46.65
C ARG A 355 2.59 -22.23 47.34
N ARG A 356 3.82 -21.81 47.69
CA ARG A 356 4.84 -22.72 48.26
C ARG A 356 5.22 -22.35 49.70
N LYS A 357 5.09 -23.31 50.63
CA LYS A 357 5.36 -23.20 52.09
C LYS A 357 6.85 -23.29 52.51
N ARG A 358 7.83 -23.16 51.61
CA ARG A 358 9.28 -23.28 51.97
C ARG A 358 9.96 -21.91 52.02
N THR A 359 11.07 -21.78 52.76
CA THR A 359 11.94 -20.59 52.75
C THR A 359 12.44 -20.33 51.34
N ILE A 360 12.07 -19.17 50.78
CA ILE A 360 12.25 -18.89 49.36
C ILE A 360 13.45 -17.97 49.15
N THR A 361 14.40 -18.39 48.31
CA THR A 361 15.45 -17.50 47.79
C THR A 361 14.89 -16.65 46.64
N PRO A 362 15.26 -15.36 46.52
CA PRO A 362 14.72 -14.48 45.47
C PRO A 362 14.99 -15.00 44.05
N ARG A 363 16.08 -15.74 43.83
CA ARG A 363 16.41 -16.39 42.54
C ARG A 363 15.43 -17.51 42.16
N GLY A 364 14.85 -18.24 43.12
CA GLY A 364 13.86 -19.29 42.84
C GLY A 364 12.42 -18.77 42.67
N LEU A 365 12.21 -17.51 43.03
CA LEU A 365 10.91 -16.85 43.16
C LEU A 365 10.58 -16.02 41.90
N VAL A 366 11.60 -15.44 41.27
CA VAL A 366 11.48 -14.64 40.04
C VAL A 366 12.10 -15.41 38.87
N THR A 367 11.26 -15.97 38.00
CA THR A 367 11.71 -16.52 36.71
C THR A 367 11.56 -15.44 35.62
N PRO A 368 12.60 -15.12 34.84
CA PRO A 368 12.52 -14.08 33.80
C PRO A 368 11.80 -14.55 32.53
N ALA A 369 11.71 -15.86 32.29
CA ALA A 369 11.08 -16.47 31.12
C ALA A 369 9.70 -15.90 30.74
N PRO A 370 8.72 -15.75 31.65
CA PRO A 370 7.41 -15.15 31.32
C PRO A 370 7.49 -13.69 30.89
N VAL A 371 8.45 -12.91 31.40
CA VAL A 371 8.67 -11.50 31.04
C VAL A 371 9.32 -11.42 29.65
N ILE A 372 10.37 -12.20 29.41
CA ILE A 372 11.02 -12.30 28.10
C ILE A 372 10.02 -12.75 27.04
N ALA A 373 9.21 -13.77 27.34
CA ALA A 373 8.17 -14.24 26.43
C ALA A 373 7.09 -13.18 26.17
N ALA A 374 6.75 -12.33 27.17
CA ALA A 374 5.81 -11.22 26.97
C ALA A 374 6.40 -10.17 26.03
N PHE A 375 7.68 -9.85 26.21
CA PHE A 375 8.38 -8.88 25.38
C PHE A 375 8.57 -9.41 23.96
N LYS A 376 8.97 -10.68 23.79
CA LYS A 376 9.06 -11.35 22.48
C LYS A 376 7.69 -11.37 21.78
N GLU A 377 6.59 -11.65 22.51
CA GLU A 377 5.23 -11.59 21.95
C GLU A 377 4.82 -10.17 21.55
N PHE A 378 5.11 -9.17 22.39
CA PHE A 378 4.82 -7.77 22.08
C PHE A 378 5.60 -7.29 20.85
N SER A 379 6.92 -7.51 20.83
CA SER A 379 7.77 -7.03 19.74
C SER A 379 7.55 -7.81 18.43
N GLY A 380 7.26 -9.11 18.49
CA GLY A 380 7.14 -9.96 17.31
C GLY A 380 5.73 -10.11 16.73
N SER A 381 4.68 -10.10 17.57
CA SER A 381 3.30 -10.44 17.14
C SER A 381 2.28 -9.32 17.33
N HIS A 382 2.61 -8.26 18.08
CA HIS A 382 1.65 -7.21 18.37
C HIS A 382 1.35 -6.37 17.11
N PRO A 383 0.08 -6.08 16.77
CA PRO A 383 -0.27 -5.37 15.53
C PRO A 383 0.22 -3.90 15.46
N LEU A 384 0.56 -3.32 16.62
CA LEU A 384 1.19 -1.99 16.70
C LEU A 384 2.71 -2.04 16.50
N SER A 385 3.34 -3.21 16.69
CA SER A 385 4.75 -3.41 16.34
C SER A 385 4.83 -3.69 14.84
N GLN A 386 5.24 -2.67 14.08
CA GLN A 386 5.31 -2.73 12.62
C GLN A 386 6.77 -2.60 12.17
N PHE A 387 7.12 -3.28 11.07
CA PHE A 387 8.40 -3.05 10.42
C PHE A 387 8.52 -1.57 10.03
N LEU A 388 9.64 -0.97 10.39
CA LEU A 388 9.89 0.44 10.08
C LEU A 388 9.95 0.64 8.57
N ASP A 389 9.09 1.51 8.04
CA ASP A 389 9.15 1.95 6.65
C ASP A 389 10.40 2.82 6.45
N GLN A 390 11.44 2.22 5.89
CA GLN A 390 12.74 2.84 5.61
C GLN A 390 12.98 2.96 4.11
N THR A 391 11.95 3.37 3.36
CA THR A 391 12.13 3.65 1.93
C THR A 391 13.08 4.83 1.73
N ASN A 392 12.82 5.91 2.47
CA ASN A 392 13.58 7.16 2.48
C ASN A 392 13.45 7.87 3.87
N PRO A 393 14.25 8.93 4.14
CA PRO A 393 14.23 9.64 5.42
C PRO A 393 12.84 10.15 5.86
N LEU A 394 12.05 10.65 4.91
CA LEU A 394 10.70 11.15 5.18
C LEU A 394 9.74 10.02 5.61
N SER A 395 9.81 8.87 4.92
CA SER A 395 8.97 7.71 5.25
C SER A 395 9.19 7.24 6.69
N GLU A 396 10.44 7.27 7.15
CA GLU A 396 10.82 6.90 8.51
C GLU A 396 10.24 7.88 9.54
N MET A 397 10.41 9.18 9.32
CA MET A 397 9.88 10.21 10.22
C MET A 397 8.37 10.15 10.34
N VAL A 398 7.67 10.05 9.21
CA VAL A 398 6.22 10.00 9.20
C VAL A 398 5.72 8.71 9.85
N HIS A 399 6.39 7.58 9.63
CA HIS A 399 5.99 6.32 10.26
C HIS A 399 6.13 6.36 11.78
N LYS A 400 7.22 6.97 12.31
CA LYS A 400 7.41 7.18 13.75
C LYS A 400 6.33 8.10 14.38
N ARG A 401 5.76 9.03 13.60
CA ARG A 401 4.73 9.99 14.03
C ARG A 401 3.29 9.56 13.70
N ARG A 402 3.08 8.29 13.34
CA ARG A 402 1.79 7.75 12.93
C ARG A 402 0.93 7.38 14.14
N LEU A 403 -0.32 7.82 14.12
CA LEU A 403 -1.34 7.46 15.10
C LEU A 403 -2.25 6.36 14.55
N SER A 404 -2.57 5.37 15.38
CA SER A 404 -3.48 4.29 15.04
C SER A 404 -4.56 4.15 16.11
N SER A 405 -5.83 4.26 15.68
CA SER A 405 -6.99 3.91 16.51
C SER A 405 -7.29 2.40 16.49
N VAL A 406 -6.59 1.64 15.65
CA VAL A 406 -6.73 0.18 15.50
C VAL A 406 -5.68 -0.53 16.33
N GLY A 407 -6.10 -1.53 17.11
CA GLY A 407 -5.22 -2.34 17.96
C GLY A 407 -6.00 -3.02 19.10
N PRO A 408 -5.34 -3.82 19.94
CA PRO A 408 -5.98 -4.37 21.15
C PRO A 408 -6.42 -3.24 22.07
N GLY A 409 -7.70 -3.28 22.50
CA GLY A 409 -8.33 -2.19 23.26
C GLY A 409 -8.81 -0.99 22.43
N GLY A 410 -8.53 -0.98 21.11
CA GLY A 410 -8.99 0.05 20.17
C GLY A 410 -10.19 -0.39 19.33
N LEU A 411 -10.42 0.32 18.23
CA LEU A 411 -11.50 0.03 17.29
C LEU A 411 -11.08 -1.06 16.30
N THR A 412 -12.02 -1.93 15.92
CA THR A 412 -11.79 -2.82 14.76
C THR A 412 -12.16 -2.09 13.47
N ARG A 413 -11.44 -2.39 12.37
CA ARG A 413 -11.64 -1.75 11.06
C ARG A 413 -13.09 -1.81 10.57
N ARG A 414 -13.81 -2.88 10.90
CA ARG A 414 -15.20 -3.13 10.45
C ARG A 414 -16.24 -2.53 11.39
N THR A 415 -15.96 -2.44 12.69
CA THR A 415 -16.90 -1.91 13.68
C THR A 415 -16.75 -0.41 13.91
N ALA A 416 -15.68 0.20 13.40
CA ALA A 416 -15.46 1.63 13.55
C ALA A 416 -16.58 2.45 12.89
N SER A 417 -17.19 3.34 13.67
CA SER A 417 -18.25 4.23 13.22
C SER A 417 -17.71 5.32 12.28
N PHE A 418 -18.62 5.99 11.58
CA PHE A 418 -18.29 7.14 10.73
C PHE A 418 -17.68 8.28 11.56
N GLN A 419 -18.24 8.58 12.74
CA GLN A 419 -17.75 9.65 13.63
C GLN A 419 -16.30 9.45 14.09
N ALA A 420 -15.86 8.20 14.24
CA ALA A 420 -14.47 7.90 14.61
C ALA A 420 -13.48 8.06 13.44
N ARG A 421 -13.98 8.14 12.20
CA ARG A 421 -13.18 8.32 10.99
C ARG A 421 -13.16 9.77 10.50
N ASP A 422 -14.13 10.55 10.92
CA ASP A 422 -14.31 11.92 10.46
C ASP A 422 -13.27 12.87 11.08
N ILE A 423 -13.06 14.01 10.45
CA ILE A 423 -12.13 15.02 10.93
C ILE A 423 -12.87 15.88 11.97
N HIS A 424 -12.43 15.82 13.21
CA HIS A 424 -12.99 16.61 14.30
C HIS A 424 -12.25 17.95 14.45
N PHE A 425 -12.95 19.01 14.90
CA PHE A 425 -12.37 20.34 15.12
C PHE A 425 -11.16 20.31 16.07
N SER A 426 -11.16 19.41 17.05
CA SER A 426 -10.05 19.22 17.98
C SER A 426 -8.75 18.73 17.31
N HIS A 427 -8.81 18.24 16.06
CA HIS A 427 -7.62 17.82 15.32
C HIS A 427 -6.74 19.00 14.90
N TYR A 428 -7.30 20.21 14.85
CA TYR A 428 -6.60 21.41 14.42
C TYR A 428 -5.31 21.64 15.25
N GLY A 429 -4.16 21.75 14.57
CA GLY A 429 -2.84 21.90 15.20
C GLY A 429 -2.27 20.64 15.87
N ARG A 430 -3.01 19.51 15.87
CA ARG A 430 -2.67 18.30 16.62
C ARG A 430 -2.53 17.07 15.73
N ILE A 431 -3.53 16.82 14.89
CA ILE A 431 -3.58 15.71 13.94
C ILE A 431 -3.77 16.30 12.54
N CYS A 432 -2.97 15.84 11.60
CA CYS A 432 -3.06 16.32 10.22
C CYS A 432 -4.42 15.93 9.61
N PRO A 433 -5.19 16.89 9.05
CA PRO A 433 -6.47 16.60 8.41
C PRO A 433 -6.30 15.96 7.03
N ILE A 434 -5.15 16.14 6.39
CA ILE A 434 -4.88 15.62 5.03
C ILE A 434 -4.33 14.20 5.10
N GLU A 435 -3.38 13.93 5.99
CA GLU A 435 -2.63 12.68 5.96
C GLU A 435 -3.32 11.55 6.72
N THR A 436 -3.98 10.68 5.96
CA THR A 436 -4.58 9.42 6.41
C THR A 436 -4.25 8.27 5.44
N SER A 437 -4.48 7.03 5.85
CA SER A 437 -4.38 5.89 4.92
C SER A 437 -5.61 5.78 4.02
N GLU A 438 -5.42 5.46 2.74
CA GLU A 438 -6.53 5.19 1.81
C GLU A 438 -7.24 3.84 2.13
N GLY A 439 -8.49 3.69 1.69
CA GLY A 439 -9.26 2.45 1.81
C GLY A 439 -9.90 2.22 3.18
N MET A 440 -9.97 0.97 3.65
CA MET A 440 -10.70 0.62 4.88
C MET A 440 -10.17 1.29 6.15
N ASN A 441 -8.90 1.70 6.16
CA ASN A 441 -8.26 2.33 7.31
C ASN A 441 -8.37 3.87 7.30
N ALA A 442 -9.04 4.46 6.30
CA ALA A 442 -9.26 5.90 6.24
C ALA A 442 -9.90 6.44 7.52
N GLY A 443 -9.32 7.51 8.04
CA GLY A 443 -9.71 8.18 9.29
C GLY A 443 -9.23 7.47 10.57
N LEU A 444 -8.95 6.17 10.54
CA LEU A 444 -8.51 5.42 11.72
C LEU A 444 -7.01 5.52 11.97
N ILE A 445 -6.28 5.81 10.90
CA ILE A 445 -4.84 5.99 10.93
C ILE A 445 -4.56 7.38 10.37
N SER A 446 -3.89 8.20 11.17
CA SER A 446 -3.53 9.57 10.84
C SER A 446 -2.10 9.86 11.28
N SER A 447 -1.58 11.04 10.94
CA SER A 447 -0.24 11.48 11.38
C SER A 447 -0.36 12.73 12.23
N LEU A 448 0.56 12.89 13.19
CA LEU A 448 0.66 14.10 14.00
C LEU A 448 0.98 15.33 13.15
N ALA A 449 0.46 16.48 13.56
CA ALA A 449 0.88 17.77 13.01
C ALA A 449 2.34 18.10 13.43
N ILE A 450 2.99 19.06 12.78
CA ILE A 450 4.43 19.36 12.99
C ILE A 450 4.74 19.69 14.46
N GLN A 451 4.02 20.65 15.03
CA GLN A 451 4.29 21.17 16.39
C GLN A 451 3.47 20.47 17.48
N ALA A 452 2.70 19.43 17.13
CA ALA A 452 1.89 18.71 18.10
C ALA A 452 2.76 18.02 19.16
N GLY A 453 2.51 18.33 20.42
CA GLY A 453 3.16 17.73 21.59
C GLY A 453 2.28 16.67 22.25
N VAL A 454 2.90 15.69 22.91
CA VAL A 454 2.19 14.74 23.78
C VAL A 454 2.59 15.01 25.22
N SER A 455 1.61 15.40 26.04
CA SER A 455 1.84 15.68 27.46
C SER A 455 2.14 14.40 28.25
N ASN A 456 2.65 14.57 29.47
CA ASN A 456 2.86 13.45 30.39
C ASN A 456 1.56 12.70 30.73
N SER A 457 0.37 13.30 30.61
CA SER A 457 -0.90 12.58 30.83
C SER A 457 -1.38 11.82 29.58
N GLY A 458 -0.66 11.95 28.46
CA GLY A 458 -1.02 11.42 27.16
C GLY A 458 -1.95 12.32 26.36
N SER A 459 -2.26 13.55 26.81
CA SER A 459 -3.07 14.49 26.04
C SER A 459 -2.28 15.15 24.92
N LEU A 460 -2.92 15.38 23.77
CA LEU A 460 -2.35 16.12 22.66
C LEU A 460 -2.38 17.63 22.95
N GLY A 461 -1.22 18.25 23.02
CA GLY A 461 -1.07 19.71 23.09
C GLY A 461 -0.73 20.28 21.72
N SER A 462 -1.09 21.54 21.52
CA SER A 462 -0.69 22.33 20.36
C SER A 462 -0.21 23.69 20.87
N PRO A 463 0.99 24.14 20.49
CA PRO A 463 1.56 25.38 21.00
C PRO A 463 0.97 26.59 20.26
N TYR A 464 0.53 27.58 21.01
CA TYR A 464 0.06 28.87 20.51
C TYR A 464 0.81 30.01 21.20
N LEU A 465 0.84 31.17 20.54
CA LEU A 465 1.41 32.39 21.10
C LEU A 465 0.30 33.18 21.77
N GLU A 466 0.52 33.57 23.02
CA GLU A 466 -0.40 34.39 23.80
C GLU A 466 -0.35 35.85 23.37
N MET A 467 -1.53 36.47 23.24
CA MET A 467 -1.68 37.87 22.93
C MET A 467 -1.83 38.66 24.23
N SER A 468 -0.71 39.13 24.80
CA SER A 468 -0.76 40.03 25.94
C SER A 468 -0.87 41.50 25.49
N ASN A 469 -1.59 42.33 26.26
CA ASN A 469 -1.68 43.78 26.00
C ASN A 469 -0.38 44.54 26.32
N SER A 470 0.58 43.90 27.00
CA SER A 470 1.88 44.48 27.33
C SER A 470 2.91 44.22 26.22
N PRO A 471 3.80 45.18 25.88
CA PRO A 471 4.79 45.05 24.82
C PRO A 471 5.96 44.09 25.17
N GLY A 472 5.75 43.11 26.05
CA GLY A 472 6.75 42.17 26.55
C GLY A 472 6.49 40.75 26.04
N GLU A 473 7.56 40.15 25.50
CA GLU A 473 7.79 38.74 25.11
C GLU A 473 6.56 37.86 24.84
N GLU A 474 6.42 37.42 23.58
CA GLU A 474 5.42 36.45 23.17
C GLU A 474 5.64 35.10 23.88
N GLN A 475 4.75 34.75 24.81
CA GLN A 475 4.84 33.49 25.53
C GLN A 475 4.19 32.35 24.74
N LEU A 476 4.90 31.22 24.64
CA LEU A 476 4.38 29.99 24.04
C LEU A 476 3.61 29.18 25.07
N VAL A 477 2.34 28.89 24.79
CA VAL A 477 1.44 28.11 25.66
C VAL A 477 0.90 26.90 24.91
N ASP A 478 1.10 25.71 25.47
CA ASP A 478 0.53 24.46 24.95
C ASP A 478 -0.93 24.28 25.39
N LEU A 479 -1.86 24.40 24.44
CA LEU A 479 -3.29 24.26 24.71
C LEU A 479 -3.79 22.83 24.51
N SER A 480 -4.41 22.26 25.54
CA SER A 480 -5.14 21.01 25.40
C SER A 480 -6.46 21.21 24.64
N PRO A 481 -7.04 20.16 24.02
CA PRO A 481 -8.25 20.29 23.21
C PRO A 481 -9.46 20.78 24.01
N ALA A 482 -9.46 20.56 25.33
CA ALA A 482 -10.54 21.03 26.20
C ALA A 482 -10.38 22.51 26.58
N GLU A 483 -9.15 23.01 26.68
CA GLU A 483 -8.87 24.44 26.96
C GLU A 483 -9.09 25.29 25.71
N ASP A 484 -8.74 24.73 24.55
CA ASP A 484 -8.84 25.36 23.23
C ASP A 484 -10.24 25.88 22.89
N ASP A 485 -11.30 25.24 23.38
CA ASP A 485 -12.68 25.67 23.14
C ASP A 485 -13.07 26.94 23.93
N TYR A 486 -12.34 27.29 25.00
CA TYR A 486 -12.62 28.47 25.83
C TYR A 486 -11.99 29.75 25.30
N TYR A 487 -10.98 29.63 24.43
CA TYR A 487 -10.21 30.75 23.95
C TYR A 487 -10.48 31.08 22.49
N ARG A 488 -10.24 32.34 22.14
CA ARG A 488 -10.35 32.89 20.80
C ARG A 488 -9.00 32.80 20.10
N VAL A 489 -8.85 31.76 19.27
CA VAL A 489 -7.60 31.48 18.54
C VAL A 489 -7.65 32.07 17.13
N ALA A 490 -6.79 33.05 16.83
CA ALA A 490 -6.64 33.61 15.50
C ALA A 490 -6.08 32.59 14.49
N THR A 491 -6.60 32.66 13.27
CA THR A 491 -6.14 31.84 12.14
C THR A 491 -4.99 32.48 11.35
N GLU A 492 -4.78 33.79 11.55
CA GLU A 492 -3.71 34.59 10.94
C GLU A 492 -2.46 34.61 11.83
N ASN A 493 -1.28 34.74 11.19
CA ASN A 493 0.03 34.67 11.84
C ASN A 493 0.82 35.98 11.77
N LEU A 494 0.15 37.10 11.46
CA LEU A 494 0.80 38.41 11.35
C LEU A 494 1.56 38.74 12.63
N LEU A 495 2.76 39.30 12.46
CA LEU A 495 3.54 39.82 13.57
C LEU A 495 2.83 41.05 14.16
N ILE A 496 2.95 41.23 15.48
CA ILE A 496 2.38 42.38 16.19
C ILE A 496 2.87 43.71 15.59
N SER A 497 4.12 43.75 15.08
CA SER A 497 4.73 44.91 14.42
C SER A 497 4.12 45.24 13.06
N GLU A 498 3.89 44.24 12.21
CA GLU A 498 3.31 44.41 10.87
C GLU A 498 1.82 44.80 10.93
N TRP A 499 1.11 44.33 11.95
CA TRP A 499 -0.29 44.66 12.14
C TRP A 499 -0.48 46.13 12.57
N ARG A 500 0.39 46.65 13.46
CA ARG A 500 0.37 48.09 13.82
C ARG A 500 0.51 49.01 12.60
N ALA A 501 1.05 48.51 11.49
CA ALA A 501 1.17 49.22 10.22
C ALA A 501 0.01 48.98 9.24
N SER A 502 -0.86 47.97 9.45
CA SER A 502 -1.76 47.43 8.41
C SER A 502 -3.24 47.83 8.50
N GLU A 503 -3.67 48.65 9.48
CA GLU A 503 -5.06 49.17 9.62
C GLU A 503 -6.20 48.11 9.50
N LYS A 504 -5.92 46.81 9.72
CA LYS A 504 -6.93 45.74 9.60
C LYS A 504 -7.63 45.52 10.93
N GLU A 505 -8.89 45.94 11.05
CA GLU A 505 -9.64 45.84 12.30
C GLU A 505 -10.21 44.44 12.59
N ILE A 506 -10.51 43.62 11.57
CA ILE A 506 -11.30 42.39 11.71
C ILE A 506 -10.51 41.16 11.30
N ILE A 507 -10.39 40.18 12.21
CA ILE A 507 -9.62 38.94 12.01
C ILE A 507 -10.49 37.70 12.21
N PRO A 508 -10.36 36.68 11.34
CA PRO A 508 -11.01 35.40 11.53
C PRO A 508 -10.37 34.60 12.66
N VAL A 509 -11.18 34.27 13.65
CA VAL A 509 -10.86 33.56 14.87
C VAL A 509 -11.71 32.31 14.99
N ARG A 510 -11.13 31.26 15.56
CA ARG A 510 -11.85 30.07 15.97
C ARG A 510 -12.29 30.20 17.43
N TYR A 511 -13.59 30.00 17.68
CA TYR A 511 -14.16 30.00 19.03
C TYR A 511 -15.31 28.99 19.09
N GLN A 512 -15.33 28.12 20.11
CA GLN A 512 -16.38 27.10 20.30
C GLN A 512 -16.74 26.32 19.02
N GLN A 513 -15.72 25.83 18.30
CA GLN A 513 -15.85 25.05 17.05
C GLN A 513 -16.38 25.84 15.82
N GLU A 514 -16.64 27.14 15.93
CA GLU A 514 -17.04 28.00 14.83
C GLU A 514 -15.93 29.00 14.44
N PHE A 515 -16.01 29.50 13.20
CA PHE A 515 -15.16 30.61 12.74
C PHE A 515 -15.94 31.92 12.87
N LEU A 516 -15.46 32.81 13.73
CA LEU A 516 -16.00 34.14 13.97
C LEU A 516 -15.04 35.20 13.43
N SER A 517 -15.57 36.36 13.10
CA SER A 517 -14.76 37.53 12.76
C SER A 517 -14.81 38.50 13.93
N VAL A 518 -13.69 38.73 14.60
CA VAL A 518 -13.59 39.57 15.80
C VAL A 518 -12.54 40.66 15.62
N LEU A 519 -12.57 41.66 16.49
CA LEU A 519 -11.53 42.67 16.56
C LEU A 519 -10.23 42.08 17.13
N TRP A 520 -9.08 42.61 16.72
CA TRP A 520 -7.77 42.11 17.18
C TRP A 520 -7.62 42.11 18.70
N GLU A 521 -8.14 43.13 19.39
CA GLU A 521 -8.13 43.24 20.86
C GLU A 521 -8.85 42.09 21.57
N GLN A 522 -9.70 41.37 20.85
CA GLN A 522 -10.50 40.26 21.36
C GLN A 522 -9.86 38.89 21.09
N VAL A 523 -8.68 38.85 20.49
CA VAL A 523 -7.93 37.63 20.20
C VAL A 523 -7.08 37.26 21.42
N ASP A 524 -7.23 36.03 21.91
CA ASP A 524 -6.45 35.55 23.07
C ASP A 524 -5.13 34.91 22.62
N PHE A 525 -5.18 34.12 21.53
CA PHE A 525 -4.03 33.36 21.05
C PHE A 525 -3.90 33.42 19.52
N ARG A 526 -2.68 33.27 19.00
CA ARG A 526 -2.39 33.13 17.57
C ARG A 526 -1.53 31.92 17.26
N SER A 527 -1.62 31.39 16.04
CA SER A 527 -0.73 30.31 15.59
C SER A 527 0.68 30.82 15.23
N ILE A 528 1.67 29.95 15.40
CA ILE A 528 3.09 30.27 15.16
C ILE A 528 3.40 30.32 13.65
N HIS A 529 2.94 29.31 12.91
CA HIS A 529 3.30 29.13 11.50
C HIS A 529 2.11 28.58 10.69
N PRO A 530 1.94 28.92 9.38
CA PRO A 530 0.79 28.45 8.61
C PRO A 530 0.73 26.91 8.51
N LEU A 531 1.91 26.27 8.49
CA LEU A 531 2.07 24.82 8.45
C LEU A 531 1.81 24.11 9.78
N HIS A 532 1.52 24.84 10.87
CA HIS A 532 1.22 24.27 12.19
C HIS A 532 0.15 23.16 12.13
N HIS A 533 -0.80 23.26 11.22
CA HIS A 533 -1.94 22.35 11.10
C HIS A 533 -1.64 21.02 10.38
N PHE A 534 -0.54 20.96 9.63
CA PHE A 534 -0.26 19.84 8.72
C PHE A 534 0.83 18.92 9.28
N SER A 535 0.87 17.71 8.74
CA SER A 535 1.98 16.78 9.00
C SER A 535 3.20 17.16 8.17
N ILE A 536 4.34 16.57 8.53
CA ILE A 536 5.60 16.76 7.81
C ILE A 536 5.45 16.38 6.33
N GLY A 537 4.79 15.26 6.01
CA GLY A 537 4.63 14.79 4.63
C GLY A 537 3.79 15.72 3.75
N ALA A 538 2.72 16.32 4.30
CA ALA A 538 1.92 17.31 3.58
C ALA A 538 2.66 18.65 3.44
N SER A 539 3.44 19.03 4.46
CA SER A 539 4.12 20.33 4.52
C SER A 539 5.32 20.47 3.57
N LEU A 540 5.80 19.37 2.98
CA LEU A 540 6.84 19.37 1.93
C LEU A 540 6.28 19.63 0.52
N ILE A 541 4.96 19.75 0.37
CA ILE A 541 4.30 20.07 -0.89
C ILE A 541 4.26 21.61 -1.02
N PRO A 542 4.97 22.21 -2.01
CA PRO A 542 4.86 23.65 -2.26
C PRO A 542 3.48 23.98 -2.80
N PHE A 543 3.03 25.22 -2.66
CA PHE A 543 1.74 25.68 -3.18
C PHE A 543 0.57 24.74 -2.80
N ILE A 544 0.53 24.26 -1.55
CA ILE A 544 -0.46 23.26 -1.12
C ILE A 544 -1.88 23.79 -1.20
N GLU A 545 -2.07 25.10 -1.00
CA GLU A 545 -3.32 25.82 -1.12
C GLU A 545 -3.96 25.73 -2.52
N HIS A 546 -3.14 25.48 -3.55
CA HIS A 546 -3.57 25.31 -4.95
C HIS A 546 -3.86 23.87 -5.34
N ASN A 547 -3.93 22.95 -4.36
CA ASN A 547 -4.22 21.55 -4.58
C ASN A 547 -5.46 21.11 -3.80
N ASP A 548 -6.30 20.30 -4.44
CA ASP A 548 -7.36 19.57 -3.74
C ASP A 548 -6.76 18.70 -2.61
N ALA A 549 -7.47 18.64 -1.48
CA ALA A 549 -6.99 17.92 -0.29
C ALA A 549 -6.74 16.43 -0.56
N ASN A 550 -7.56 15.79 -1.41
CA ASN A 550 -7.36 14.38 -1.76
C ASN A 550 -6.10 14.19 -2.60
N ARG A 551 -5.74 15.17 -3.43
CA ARG A 551 -4.49 15.16 -4.22
C ARG A 551 -3.28 15.45 -3.37
N ALA A 552 -3.38 16.37 -2.41
CA ALA A 552 -2.34 16.61 -1.42
C ALA A 552 -2.07 15.35 -0.57
N LEU A 553 -3.12 14.63 -0.15
CA LEU A 553 -2.99 13.32 0.51
C LEU A 553 -2.20 12.33 -0.37
N MET A 554 -2.59 12.24 -1.64
CA MET A 554 -1.90 11.40 -2.61
C MET A 554 -0.44 11.82 -2.83
N GLY A 555 -0.13 13.11 -2.75
CA GLY A 555 1.21 13.68 -2.81
C GLY A 555 2.09 13.31 -1.61
N SER A 556 1.56 13.50 -0.40
CA SER A 556 2.23 13.09 0.86
C SER A 556 2.51 11.58 0.86
N THR A 557 1.54 10.76 0.45
CA THR A 557 1.73 9.31 0.36
C THR A 557 2.77 8.89 -0.69
N THR A 558 2.87 9.59 -1.83
CA THR A 558 3.89 9.27 -2.85
C THR A 558 5.29 9.64 -2.44
N GLN A 559 5.48 10.73 -1.70
CA GLN A 559 6.80 11.12 -1.22
C GLN A 559 7.41 10.03 -0.32
N ARG A 560 6.59 9.36 0.52
CA ARG A 560 7.05 8.20 1.31
C ARG A 560 7.47 6.99 0.48
N GLN A 561 6.94 6.86 -0.73
CA GLN A 561 7.22 5.75 -1.64
C GLN A 561 8.40 6.03 -2.58
N ALA A 562 9.02 7.21 -2.49
CA ALA A 562 10.13 7.61 -3.35
C ALA A 562 11.41 6.85 -3.00
N VAL A 563 12.05 6.27 -4.01
CA VAL A 563 13.28 5.47 -3.84
C VAL A 563 14.50 6.37 -3.89
N PRO A 564 15.52 6.17 -3.02
CA PRO A 564 16.78 6.90 -3.10
C PRO A 564 17.46 6.67 -4.46
N LEU A 565 17.81 7.77 -5.12
CA LEU A 565 18.52 7.78 -6.39
C LEU A 565 20.03 7.78 -6.16
N ILE A 566 20.81 7.27 -7.12
CA ILE A 566 22.28 7.23 -7.00
C ILE A 566 22.88 8.65 -6.88
N LYS A 567 22.31 9.59 -7.63
CA LYS A 567 22.66 11.00 -7.64
C LYS A 567 21.46 11.81 -7.15
N PRO A 568 21.26 11.99 -5.83
CA PRO A 568 20.17 12.85 -5.34
C PRO A 568 20.37 14.30 -5.78
N GLU A 569 19.29 15.09 -5.82
CA GLU A 569 19.32 16.51 -6.15
C GLU A 569 18.30 17.27 -5.31
N ARG A 570 18.71 18.43 -4.78
CA ARG A 570 17.82 19.29 -4.01
C ARG A 570 16.72 19.87 -4.90
N CYS A 571 15.53 20.05 -4.36
CA CYS A 571 14.44 20.70 -5.09
C CYS A 571 14.78 22.19 -5.36
N ILE A 572 14.46 22.67 -6.56
CA ILE A 572 14.59 24.10 -6.90
C ILE A 572 13.58 24.91 -6.09
N VAL A 573 12.31 24.48 -6.10
CA VAL A 573 11.24 25.05 -5.29
C VAL A 573 11.04 24.14 -4.08
N GLY A 574 11.22 24.64 -2.86
CA GLY A 574 11.00 23.89 -1.62
C GLY A 574 10.19 24.68 -0.61
N THR A 575 9.84 24.07 0.52
CA THR A 575 9.10 24.76 1.61
C THR A 575 10.00 25.23 2.74
N GLY A 576 11.26 24.76 2.78
CA GLY A 576 12.25 25.09 3.81
C GLY A 576 12.35 24.04 4.92
N LEU A 577 11.43 23.08 4.97
CA LEU A 577 11.44 21.98 5.95
C LEU A 577 12.34 20.82 5.54
N GLU A 578 12.86 20.81 4.31
CA GLU A 578 13.67 19.72 3.75
C GLU A 578 14.96 19.46 4.55
N ASN A 579 15.61 20.50 5.07
CA ASN A 579 16.80 20.41 5.90
C ASN A 579 16.49 19.78 7.27
N GLN A 580 15.42 20.25 7.92
CA GLN A 580 14.98 19.73 9.22
C GLN A 580 14.63 18.23 9.13
N VAL A 581 13.95 17.82 8.06
CA VAL A 581 13.59 16.41 7.81
C VAL A 581 14.83 15.53 7.64
N ALA A 582 15.87 16.02 6.94
CA ALA A 582 17.10 15.28 6.75
C ALA A 582 17.83 15.07 8.10
N SER A 583 17.97 16.12 8.89
CA SER A 583 18.63 16.10 10.20
C SER A 583 17.88 15.23 11.23
N ASP A 584 16.58 15.43 11.40
CA ASP A 584 15.76 14.72 12.40
C ASP A 584 15.56 13.23 12.07
N SER A 585 15.67 12.85 10.80
CA SER A 585 15.60 11.44 10.40
C SER A 585 16.78 10.60 10.90
N GLY A 586 17.92 11.23 11.20
CA GLY A 586 19.18 10.52 11.49
C GLY A 586 19.81 9.82 10.27
N SER A 587 19.38 10.18 9.06
CA SER A 587 19.98 9.65 7.82
C SER A 587 21.32 10.33 7.48
N VAL A 588 21.48 11.58 7.89
CA VAL A 588 22.68 12.41 7.73
C VAL A 588 23.58 12.26 8.97
N ALA A 589 24.90 12.30 8.78
CA ALA A 589 25.84 12.36 9.90
C ALA A 589 26.09 13.81 10.32
N ILE A 590 25.83 14.14 11.58
CA ILE A 590 25.97 15.49 12.14
C ILE A 590 27.13 15.50 13.14
N SER A 591 27.93 16.57 13.13
CA SER A 591 29.00 16.76 14.11
C SER A 591 28.43 17.18 15.45
N ARG A 592 28.80 16.50 16.54
CA ARG A 592 28.39 16.88 17.90
C ARG A 592 29.20 18.06 18.45
N GLN A 593 30.44 18.21 18.02
CA GLN A 593 31.37 19.21 18.54
C GLN A 593 32.03 19.97 17.38
N GLY A 594 32.44 21.22 17.65
CA GLY A 594 33.16 22.02 16.66
C GLY A 594 34.62 21.59 16.57
N GLY A 595 35.16 21.51 15.36
CA GLY A 595 36.54 21.07 15.16
C GLY A 595 36.98 21.15 13.70
N LYS A 596 38.26 20.88 13.46
CA LYS A 596 38.84 20.81 12.13
C LYS A 596 38.81 19.37 11.62
N ILE A 597 38.44 19.15 10.37
CA ILE A 597 38.50 17.82 9.77
C ILE A 597 39.94 17.46 9.45
N ARG A 598 40.45 16.39 10.07
CA ARG A 598 41.80 15.91 9.84
C ARG A 598 41.84 14.94 8.67
N TYR A 599 40.95 13.95 8.68
CA TYR A 599 40.96 12.85 7.72
C TYR A 599 39.55 12.47 7.28
N ILE A 600 39.43 12.17 5.99
CA ILE A 600 38.17 11.74 5.37
C ILE A 600 38.46 10.47 4.58
N ASP A 601 37.69 9.44 4.88
CA ASP A 601 37.61 8.21 4.10
C ASP A 601 36.15 7.93 3.72
N GLY A 602 35.93 7.00 2.81
CA GLY A 602 34.59 6.49 2.50
C GLY A 602 33.93 5.83 3.71
N ASN A 603 34.72 5.26 4.62
CA ASN A 603 34.24 4.51 5.78
C ASN A 603 34.12 5.34 7.05
N ARG A 604 34.99 6.34 7.26
CA ARG A 604 35.05 7.10 8.50
C ARG A 604 35.55 8.52 8.28
N ILE A 605 35.16 9.42 9.18
CA ILE A 605 35.61 10.82 9.20
C ILE A 605 36.21 11.12 10.56
N GLU A 606 37.41 11.71 10.58
CA GLU A 606 38.14 12.05 11.80
C GLU A 606 38.19 13.56 11.99
N LEU A 607 37.67 14.02 13.13
CA LEU A 607 37.61 15.42 13.54
C LEU A 607 38.64 15.66 14.66
N SER A 608 39.49 16.67 14.50
CA SER A 608 40.37 17.18 15.56
C SER A 608 39.71 18.38 16.23
N LEU A 609 39.54 18.32 17.55
CA LEU A 609 38.95 19.41 18.32
C LEU A 609 39.91 20.60 18.41
N LEU A 610 39.37 21.82 18.30
CA LEU A 610 40.12 23.04 18.59
C LEU A 610 40.20 23.19 20.11
N HIS A 611 41.40 23.12 20.68
CA HIS A 611 41.61 23.47 22.08
C HIS A 611 41.47 24.99 22.26
N ASP A 612 40.77 25.41 23.31
CA ASP A 612 40.97 26.74 23.88
C ASP A 612 42.42 26.80 24.39
N ALA A 613 43.14 27.89 24.04
CA ALA A 613 44.58 28.09 24.18
C ALA A 613 45.13 28.12 25.63
N ARG A 614 44.76 27.18 26.50
CA ARG A 614 45.17 27.14 27.91
C ARG A 614 45.86 25.86 28.38
N ASN A 615 45.95 24.79 27.59
CA ASN A 615 46.68 23.56 27.94
C ASN A 615 47.49 23.06 26.72
N ASP A 616 48.80 23.31 26.73
CA ASP A 616 49.70 23.21 25.56
C ASP A 616 50.44 21.86 25.36
N GLU A 617 50.08 20.74 26.01
CA GLU A 617 50.89 19.50 25.89
C GLU A 617 50.14 18.17 25.65
N SER A 618 48.86 18.18 25.27
CA SER A 618 48.15 16.95 24.84
C SER A 618 47.76 17.00 23.37
N ASP A 619 48.05 15.93 22.61
CA ASP A 619 47.53 15.74 21.26
C ASP A 619 46.02 16.02 21.23
N PRO A 620 45.51 16.80 20.25
CA PRO A 620 44.11 17.18 20.22
C PRO A 620 43.22 15.93 20.14
N PRO A 621 42.18 15.82 20.99
CA PRO A 621 41.31 14.65 20.97
C PRO A 621 40.65 14.48 19.60
N ILE A 622 40.78 13.27 19.05
CA ILE A 622 40.28 12.90 17.73
C ILE A 622 38.94 12.18 17.90
N ILE A 623 37.91 12.67 17.24
CA ILE A 623 36.60 12.02 17.18
C ILE A 623 36.46 11.36 15.81
N SER A 624 36.40 10.03 15.78
CA SER A 624 36.09 9.25 14.58
C SER A 624 34.59 8.97 14.48
N THR A 625 33.99 9.33 13.34
CA THR A 625 32.59 9.01 13.00
C THR A 625 32.57 7.99 11.88
N ASP A 626 31.99 6.81 12.12
CA ASP A 626 31.84 5.76 11.11
C ASP A 626 30.60 6.03 10.23
N LEU A 627 30.79 5.88 8.93
CA LEU A 627 29.76 6.07 7.91
C LEU A 627 29.09 4.76 7.54
N LYS A 628 27.78 4.80 7.29
CA LYS A 628 27.02 3.65 6.81
C LYS A 628 27.26 3.44 5.32
N ILE A 629 27.72 2.26 4.93
CA ILE A 629 28.06 1.94 3.53
C ILE A 629 27.27 0.74 3.04
N TYR A 630 26.52 0.93 1.95
CA TYR A 630 25.76 -0.11 1.25
C TYR A 630 24.94 -1.03 2.19
N GLU A 631 24.33 -0.45 3.23
CA GLU A 631 23.45 -1.19 4.12
C GLU A 631 22.08 -1.40 3.47
N ARG A 632 21.46 -2.55 3.77
CA ARG A 632 20.12 -2.87 3.29
C ARG A 632 19.07 -2.26 4.21
N SER A 633 18.09 -1.56 3.63
CA SER A 633 16.88 -1.17 4.34
C SER A 633 15.84 -2.29 4.41
N ASN A 634 14.83 -2.13 5.27
CA ASN A 634 13.70 -3.06 5.35
C ASN A 634 12.97 -3.25 4.01
N ASN A 635 12.93 -2.22 3.17
CA ASN A 635 12.25 -2.22 1.87
C ASN A 635 13.22 -2.55 0.70
N ASN A 636 14.37 -3.16 1.00
CA ASN A 636 15.41 -3.52 0.03
C ASN A 636 16.02 -2.33 -0.73
N THR A 637 15.88 -1.09 -0.22
CA THR A 637 16.61 0.08 -0.73
C THR A 637 18.01 0.13 -0.10
N CYS A 638 18.89 0.94 -0.68
CA CYS A 638 20.26 1.12 -0.19
C CYS A 638 20.36 2.32 0.76
N ILE A 639 20.92 2.10 1.95
CA ILE A 639 21.35 3.14 2.88
C ILE A 639 22.86 3.31 2.72
N HIS A 640 23.28 4.51 2.31
CA HIS A 640 24.67 4.83 2.08
C HIS A 640 24.90 6.30 2.42
N GLN A 641 25.94 6.57 3.19
CA GLN A 641 26.39 7.91 3.54
C GLN A 641 27.63 8.29 2.72
N LYS A 642 27.68 9.55 2.32
CA LYS A 642 28.79 10.14 1.56
C LYS A 642 29.30 11.37 2.29
N PRO A 643 30.62 11.53 2.50
CA PRO A 643 31.17 12.72 3.12
C PRO A 643 30.79 13.96 2.29
N ALA A 644 30.28 14.99 2.96
CA ALA A 644 29.88 16.27 2.34
C ALA A 644 30.97 17.35 2.48
N VAL A 645 31.85 17.19 3.46
CA VAL A 645 32.91 18.12 3.86
C VAL A 645 34.26 17.80 3.19
N SER A 646 35.18 18.76 3.21
CA SER A 646 36.55 18.62 2.70
C SER A 646 37.60 18.51 3.82
N SER A 647 38.75 17.88 3.53
CA SER A 647 39.84 17.77 4.52
C SER A 647 40.38 19.18 4.85
N GLY A 648 40.57 19.45 6.15
CA GLY A 648 41.02 20.74 6.66
C GLY A 648 39.91 21.77 6.92
N GLU A 649 38.66 21.49 6.55
CA GLU A 649 37.52 22.37 6.79
C GLU A 649 37.15 22.43 8.29
N LEU A 650 36.72 23.62 8.74
CA LEU A 650 36.31 23.88 10.12
C LEU A 650 34.80 23.70 10.24
N VAL A 651 34.40 22.72 11.05
CA VAL A 651 33.01 22.32 11.23
C VAL A 651 32.50 22.84 12.57
N LYS A 652 31.28 23.37 12.59
CA LYS A 652 30.59 23.78 13.82
C LYS A 652 29.84 22.61 14.46
N SER A 653 29.57 22.71 15.76
CA SER A 653 28.64 21.79 16.41
C SER A 653 27.26 21.90 15.75
N GLY A 654 26.67 20.76 15.38
CA GLY A 654 25.39 20.69 14.66
C GLY A 654 25.50 20.73 13.13
N GLU A 655 26.70 20.91 12.57
CA GLU A 655 26.89 20.92 11.12
C GLU A 655 26.95 19.51 10.51
N ILE A 656 26.52 19.41 9.26
CA ILE A 656 26.38 18.16 8.53
C ILE A 656 27.73 17.74 7.94
N VAL A 657 28.20 16.56 8.34
CA VAL A 657 29.50 16.02 7.93
C VAL A 657 29.36 15.06 6.75
N ALA A 658 28.28 14.26 6.72
CA ALA A 658 28.02 13.32 5.62
C ALA A 658 26.54 13.26 5.25
N ASP A 659 26.26 13.37 3.95
CA ASP A 659 24.94 13.20 3.36
C ASP A 659 24.53 11.72 3.32
N GLY A 660 23.23 11.45 3.44
CA GLY A 660 22.64 10.12 3.23
C GLY A 660 22.28 9.84 1.76
N ALA A 661 21.70 8.66 1.50
CA ALA A 661 21.39 8.22 0.14
C ALA A 661 20.30 9.04 -0.56
N ALA A 662 19.43 9.70 0.20
CA ALA A 662 18.35 10.56 -0.29
C ALA A 662 18.48 11.99 0.24
N THR A 663 19.70 12.46 0.52
CA THR A 663 19.95 13.86 0.89
C THR A 663 21.01 14.46 -0.02
N ALA A 664 20.96 15.78 -0.18
CA ALA A 664 21.95 16.54 -0.93
C ALA A 664 22.21 17.86 -0.20
N ARG A 665 23.46 18.10 0.22
CA ARG A 665 23.88 19.27 1.00
C ARG A 665 23.01 19.46 2.25
N GLY A 666 22.69 18.36 2.92
CA GLY A 666 21.87 18.38 4.13
C GLY A 666 20.36 18.56 3.92
N GLU A 667 19.87 18.65 2.69
CA GLU A 667 18.44 18.72 2.40
C GLU A 667 17.88 17.39 1.91
N SER A 668 16.62 17.09 2.26
CA SER A 668 15.90 15.92 1.74
C SER A 668 15.72 15.99 0.22
N ALA A 669 16.28 15.02 -0.48
CA ALA A 669 16.37 14.93 -1.94
C ALA A 669 15.80 13.60 -2.44
N LEU A 670 14.47 13.50 -2.44
CA LEU A 670 13.68 12.32 -2.84
C LEU A 670 13.58 12.09 -4.36
N GLY A 671 13.93 13.07 -5.19
CA GLY A 671 13.65 13.09 -6.63
C GLY A 671 14.66 13.91 -7.43
N LYS A 672 14.22 14.35 -8.62
CA LYS A 672 15.02 15.09 -9.59
C LYS A 672 14.22 16.23 -10.21
N ASN A 673 14.88 17.37 -10.46
CA ASN A 673 14.30 18.45 -11.25
C ASN A 673 14.44 18.11 -12.74
N ILE A 674 13.34 17.87 -13.43
CA ILE A 674 13.34 17.47 -14.85
C ILE A 674 12.50 18.41 -15.70
N LEU A 675 12.88 18.57 -16.97
CA LEU A 675 12.16 19.45 -17.89
C LEU A 675 10.90 18.76 -18.39
N VAL A 676 9.75 19.33 -18.05
CA VAL A 676 8.43 18.78 -18.34
C VAL A 676 7.68 19.67 -19.32
N ALA A 677 6.97 19.07 -20.26
CA ALA A 677 5.98 19.74 -21.12
C ALA A 677 4.57 19.18 -20.91
N TYR A 678 3.59 20.07 -20.81
CA TYR A 678 2.18 19.71 -20.69
C TYR A 678 1.48 19.75 -22.06
N MET A 679 1.56 18.66 -22.81
CA MET A 679 0.95 18.54 -24.14
C MET A 679 0.52 17.09 -24.42
N PRO A 680 -0.55 16.83 -25.20
CA PRO A 680 -0.86 15.49 -25.67
C PRO A 680 0.17 15.00 -26.69
N TRP A 681 0.51 13.70 -26.67
CA TRP A 681 1.47 13.09 -27.60
C TRP A 681 1.01 11.72 -28.09
N GLU A 682 0.42 11.66 -29.29
CA GLU A 682 0.01 10.42 -30.01
C GLU A 682 -0.81 9.41 -29.18
N GLY A 683 -1.44 9.85 -28.07
CA GLY A 683 -2.15 8.97 -27.13
C GLY A 683 -1.24 8.19 -26.17
N TYR A 684 0.08 8.33 -26.24
CA TYR A 684 1.00 7.67 -25.30
C TYR A 684 0.94 8.26 -23.89
N ASN A 685 0.45 9.49 -23.73
CA ASN A 685 0.11 10.10 -22.43
C ASN A 685 -1.39 10.09 -22.15
N PHE A 686 -2.10 9.07 -22.63
CA PHE A 686 -3.50 8.90 -22.28
C PHE A 686 -3.67 8.66 -20.78
N GLU A 687 -4.65 9.32 -20.17
CA GLU A 687 -4.91 9.31 -18.72
C GLU A 687 -3.68 9.66 -17.87
N ASP A 688 -3.07 8.66 -17.24
CA ASP A 688 -1.94 8.76 -16.32
C ASP A 688 -0.65 8.19 -16.90
N ALA A 689 -0.65 7.87 -18.19
CA ALA A 689 0.54 7.46 -18.88
C ALA A 689 1.49 8.66 -19.05
N VAL A 690 2.79 8.41 -18.93
CA VAL A 690 3.83 9.43 -19.05
C VAL A 690 4.86 8.98 -20.08
N LEU A 691 5.25 9.90 -20.95
CA LEU A 691 6.37 9.69 -21.85
C LEU A 691 7.65 10.23 -21.26
N ILE A 692 8.74 9.51 -21.47
CA ILE A 692 10.07 9.92 -21.02
C ILE A 692 11.05 9.93 -22.18
N SER A 693 12.01 10.85 -22.12
CA SER A 693 13.16 10.89 -23.01
C SER A 693 14.14 9.77 -22.67
N GLU A 694 14.76 9.19 -23.69
CA GLU A 694 15.90 8.28 -23.57
C GLU A 694 17.07 8.91 -22.78
N ARG A 695 17.13 10.25 -22.73
CA ARG A 695 18.11 10.99 -21.93
C ARG A 695 18.17 10.53 -20.49
N LEU A 696 17.01 10.35 -19.86
CA LEU A 696 16.89 9.98 -18.45
C LEU A 696 17.53 8.62 -18.13
N ILE A 697 17.65 7.72 -19.11
CA ILE A 697 18.24 6.39 -18.97
C ILE A 697 19.74 6.41 -19.22
N TYR A 698 20.18 7.15 -20.24
CA TYR A 698 21.59 7.24 -20.62
C TYR A 698 22.40 8.03 -19.59
N GLU A 699 21.85 9.12 -19.04
CA GLU A 699 22.49 9.94 -17.98
C GLU A 699 22.26 9.38 -16.56
N ASP A 700 21.59 8.23 -16.45
CA ASP A 700 21.31 7.53 -15.20
C ASP A 700 20.54 8.36 -14.15
N ILE A 701 19.72 9.33 -14.59
CA ILE A 701 19.01 10.29 -13.72
C ILE A 701 18.07 9.58 -12.73
N PHE A 702 17.24 8.66 -13.21
CA PHE A 702 16.28 7.88 -12.38
C PHE A 702 16.77 6.44 -12.09
N THR A 703 18.05 6.31 -11.75
CA THR A 703 18.66 5.03 -11.37
C THR A 703 18.74 4.89 -9.86
N SER A 704 18.35 3.72 -9.34
CA SER A 704 18.39 3.38 -7.91
C SER A 704 19.16 2.09 -7.65
N PHE A 705 19.65 1.95 -6.43
CA PHE A 705 20.26 0.71 -5.92
C PHE A 705 19.29 -0.03 -5.00
N HIS A 706 19.19 -1.33 -5.21
CA HIS A 706 18.39 -2.23 -4.39
C HIS A 706 19.26 -3.37 -3.89
N ILE A 707 19.11 -3.75 -2.63
CA ILE A 707 19.88 -4.84 -2.02
C ILE A 707 18.89 -5.94 -1.63
N GLU A 708 18.94 -7.05 -2.35
CA GLU A 708 18.13 -8.22 -2.06
C GLU A 708 18.90 -9.17 -1.15
N LYS A 709 18.24 -9.62 -0.08
CA LYS A 709 18.73 -10.66 0.81
C LYS A 709 18.15 -12.00 0.35
N HIS A 710 19.02 -12.95 0.03
CA HIS A 710 18.64 -14.34 -0.15
C HIS A 710 19.14 -15.15 1.04
N GLU A 711 18.28 -16.01 1.58
CA GLU A 711 18.57 -16.84 2.74
C GLU A 711 18.37 -18.31 2.40
N VAL A 712 19.28 -19.15 2.89
CA VAL A 712 19.13 -20.60 2.90
C VAL A 712 19.53 -21.15 4.25
N GLU A 713 18.63 -21.97 4.78
CA GLU A 713 18.85 -22.75 5.99
C GLU A 713 19.49 -24.09 5.62
N ILE A 714 20.46 -24.53 6.41
CA ILE A 714 21.09 -25.83 6.36
C ILE A 714 20.56 -26.59 7.56
N CYS A 715 19.88 -27.70 7.32
CA CYS A 715 19.27 -28.48 8.39
C CYS A 715 19.89 -29.87 8.50
N ALA A 716 19.99 -30.37 9.73
CA ALA A 716 20.20 -31.79 9.97
C ALA A 716 18.88 -32.53 9.69
N THR A 717 18.84 -33.31 8.60
CA THR A 717 17.69 -34.20 8.34
C THR A 717 17.88 -35.52 9.07
N ASN A 718 16.81 -36.29 9.28
CA ASN A 718 16.91 -37.66 9.82
C ASN A 718 17.82 -38.58 9.00
N GLN A 719 18.09 -38.23 7.73
CA GLN A 719 18.91 -39.00 6.79
C GLN A 719 20.38 -38.54 6.78
N GLY A 720 20.71 -37.45 7.49
CA GLY A 720 22.03 -36.86 7.57
C GLY A 720 22.00 -35.32 7.45
N PRO A 721 23.12 -34.66 7.77
CA PRO A 721 23.25 -33.21 7.60
C PRO A 721 23.30 -32.84 6.12
N GLU A 722 22.62 -31.75 5.77
CA GLU A 722 22.78 -31.12 4.47
C GLU A 722 24.20 -30.54 4.34
N ARG A 723 24.85 -30.74 3.19
CA ARG A 723 26.23 -30.32 2.97
C ARG A 723 26.30 -29.16 1.99
N VAL A 724 27.02 -28.11 2.35
CA VAL A 724 27.38 -27.03 1.43
C VAL A 724 28.70 -27.41 0.75
N THR A 725 28.67 -27.52 -0.58
CA THR A 725 29.84 -27.89 -1.38
C THR A 725 29.73 -27.33 -2.79
N LYS A 726 30.86 -27.06 -3.42
CA LYS A 726 30.96 -26.75 -4.85
C LYS A 726 30.73 -27.97 -5.76
N GLN A 727 31.04 -29.17 -5.28
CA GLN A 727 31.04 -30.40 -6.08
C GLN A 727 29.63 -30.97 -6.23
N ILE A 728 28.87 -30.44 -7.19
CA ILE A 728 27.50 -30.87 -7.47
C ILE A 728 27.47 -31.60 -8.81
N PRO A 729 27.42 -32.95 -8.83
CA PRO A 729 27.52 -33.72 -10.06
C PRO A 729 26.31 -33.56 -10.99
N GLN A 730 25.16 -33.10 -10.48
CA GLN A 730 23.95 -32.91 -11.28
C GLN A 730 23.95 -31.63 -12.13
N LEU A 731 24.88 -30.70 -11.88
CA LEU A 731 24.90 -29.37 -12.51
C LEU A 731 26.14 -29.17 -13.37
N ASP A 732 26.00 -28.37 -14.44
CA ASP A 732 27.11 -28.00 -15.30
C ASP A 732 28.08 -27.05 -14.60
N SER A 733 29.38 -27.20 -14.93
CA SER A 733 30.45 -26.37 -14.37
C SER A 733 30.26 -24.87 -14.64
N TYR A 734 29.58 -24.50 -15.73
CA TYR A 734 29.27 -23.11 -16.05
C TYR A 734 28.40 -22.45 -14.97
N VAL A 735 27.38 -23.16 -14.45
CA VAL A 735 26.45 -22.62 -13.44
C VAL A 735 27.16 -22.46 -12.08
N LEU A 736 28.16 -23.30 -11.82
CA LEU A 736 28.94 -23.32 -10.58
C LEU A 736 30.17 -22.40 -10.60
N ARG A 737 30.39 -21.64 -11.70
CA ARG A 737 31.61 -20.83 -11.92
C ARG A 737 31.89 -19.79 -10.83
N HIS A 738 30.84 -19.29 -10.19
CA HIS A 738 30.92 -18.25 -9.16
C HIS A 738 31.13 -18.79 -7.76
N LEU A 739 31.09 -20.11 -7.56
CA LEU A 739 31.28 -20.72 -6.26
C LEU A 739 32.77 -20.80 -5.88
N ASP A 740 33.07 -20.48 -4.63
CA ASP A 740 34.32 -20.81 -3.96
C ASP A 740 34.41 -22.32 -3.66
N ASP A 741 35.47 -22.73 -2.98
CA ASP A 741 35.74 -24.14 -2.71
C ASP A 741 34.88 -24.71 -1.57
N GLU A 742 34.33 -23.83 -0.71
CA GLU A 742 33.35 -24.19 0.32
C GLU A 742 31.94 -24.39 -0.26
N GLY A 743 31.64 -23.79 -1.42
CA GLY A 743 30.34 -23.88 -2.08
C GLY A 743 29.47 -22.63 -1.90
N LEU A 744 30.05 -21.50 -1.51
CA LEU A 744 29.41 -20.19 -1.44
C LEU A 744 29.80 -19.34 -2.66
N VAL A 745 28.97 -18.36 -2.98
CA VAL A 745 29.30 -17.42 -4.05
C VAL A 745 30.44 -16.48 -3.64
N LYS A 746 31.42 -16.30 -4.53
CA LYS A 746 32.54 -15.38 -4.29
C LYS A 746 32.06 -13.94 -4.21
N LEU A 747 32.55 -13.19 -3.22
CA LEU A 747 32.28 -11.76 -3.07
C LEU A 747 32.68 -10.98 -4.32
N GLY A 748 31.83 -10.02 -4.70
CA GLY A 748 32.05 -9.19 -5.88
C GLY A 748 31.70 -9.86 -7.23
N SER A 749 31.29 -11.13 -7.24
CA SER A 749 30.84 -11.82 -8.45
C SER A 749 29.60 -11.18 -9.05
N TRP A 750 29.56 -11.10 -10.38
CA TRP A 750 28.37 -10.70 -11.12
C TRP A 750 27.50 -11.93 -11.41
N VAL A 751 26.33 -12.00 -10.78
CA VAL A 751 25.43 -13.15 -10.86
C VAL A 751 24.18 -12.82 -11.65
N GLU A 752 23.72 -13.80 -12.42
CA GLU A 752 22.51 -13.71 -13.24
C GLU A 752 21.48 -14.77 -12.83
N ALA A 753 20.24 -14.60 -13.30
CA ALA A 753 19.16 -15.53 -13.01
C ALA A 753 19.53 -16.97 -13.42
N GLY A 754 19.42 -17.89 -12.47
CA GLY A 754 19.76 -19.31 -12.66
C GLY A 754 21.17 -19.71 -12.21
N ASP A 755 22.07 -18.75 -11.99
CA ASP A 755 23.37 -19.03 -11.36
C ASP A 755 23.16 -19.53 -9.93
N VAL A 756 24.05 -20.43 -9.47
CA VAL A 756 24.00 -20.98 -8.11
C VAL A 756 24.73 -20.03 -7.16
N SER A 757 24.02 -19.61 -6.11
CA SER A 757 24.57 -18.76 -5.04
C SER A 757 25.08 -19.56 -3.85
N VAL A 758 24.43 -20.69 -3.54
CA VAL A 758 24.88 -21.65 -2.52
C VAL A 758 24.75 -23.06 -3.09
N GLY A 759 25.87 -23.75 -3.17
CA GLY A 759 25.92 -25.15 -3.55
C GLY A 759 25.50 -26.04 -2.38
N LYS A 760 24.25 -26.52 -2.39
CA LYS A 760 23.66 -27.30 -1.30
C LYS A 760 23.23 -28.69 -1.79
N LEU A 761 23.61 -29.71 -1.04
CA LEU A 761 23.26 -31.11 -1.26
C LEU A 761 22.50 -31.66 -0.05
N THR A 762 21.29 -32.17 -0.29
CA THR A 762 20.49 -32.86 0.73
C THR A 762 20.68 -34.37 0.58
N PRO A 763 21.05 -35.11 1.63
CA PRO A 763 21.09 -36.57 1.57
C PRO A 763 19.69 -37.11 1.27
N GLN A 764 19.60 -38.07 0.37
CA GLN A 764 18.35 -38.74 0.02
C GLN A 764 18.52 -40.23 0.29
N GLU A 765 17.55 -40.83 0.98
CA GLU A 765 17.42 -42.28 1.03
C GLU A 765 17.43 -42.85 -0.40
N GLY A 766 18.35 -43.78 -0.66
CA GLY A 766 18.44 -44.55 -1.92
C GLY A 766 17.18 -45.37 -2.26
N ALA A 767 16.07 -45.22 -1.52
CA ALA A 767 14.83 -45.96 -1.65
C ALA A 767 13.76 -45.30 -2.54
N SER A 768 13.78 -43.99 -2.79
CA SER A 768 12.65 -43.31 -3.46
C SER A 768 12.76 -43.21 -4.99
N SER A 769 13.95 -42.96 -5.56
CA SER A 769 14.17 -43.01 -7.01
C SER A 769 14.44 -44.44 -7.52
N SER A 770 14.99 -45.31 -6.67
CA SER A 770 15.31 -46.69 -7.03
C SER A 770 14.09 -47.62 -7.02
N ARG A 771 12.96 -47.27 -6.40
CA ARG A 771 11.76 -48.14 -6.40
C ARG A 771 11.04 -48.19 -7.75
N VAL A 772 11.18 -47.18 -8.60
CA VAL A 772 10.53 -47.17 -9.92
C VAL A 772 11.38 -47.98 -10.90
N PRO A 773 10.85 -49.08 -11.50
CA PRO A 773 11.61 -49.94 -12.42
C PRO A 773 12.21 -49.18 -13.62
N GLU A 774 11.52 -48.14 -14.08
CA GLU A 774 11.92 -47.27 -15.19
C GLU A 774 13.21 -46.50 -14.88
N GLY A 775 13.34 -45.97 -13.65
CA GLY A 775 14.53 -45.25 -13.20
C GLY A 775 15.75 -46.16 -13.10
N ARG A 776 15.57 -47.37 -12.56
CA ARG A 776 16.64 -48.40 -12.50
C ARG A 776 17.11 -48.83 -13.88
N SER A 777 16.19 -48.96 -14.84
CA SER A 777 16.53 -49.35 -16.21
C SER A 777 17.38 -48.28 -16.89
N LEU A 778 17.01 -47.00 -16.77
CA LEU A 778 17.82 -45.90 -17.29
C LEU A 778 19.22 -45.86 -16.64
N GLN A 779 19.31 -46.12 -15.34
CA GLN A 779 20.58 -46.19 -14.63
C GLN A 779 21.47 -47.32 -15.16
N ALA A 780 20.91 -48.52 -15.35
CA ALA A 780 21.64 -49.67 -15.89
C ALA A 780 22.13 -49.42 -17.33
N ILE A 781 21.32 -48.74 -18.16
CA ILE A 781 21.67 -48.42 -19.55
C ILE A 781 22.80 -47.37 -19.61
N PHE A 782 22.74 -46.32 -18.80
CA PHE A 782 23.69 -45.21 -18.86
C PHE A 782 24.88 -45.33 -17.90
N GLY A 783 24.93 -46.38 -17.06
CA GLY A 783 26.02 -46.60 -16.10
C GLY A 783 26.16 -45.49 -15.05
N ILE A 784 25.08 -44.76 -14.75
CA ILE A 784 25.08 -43.62 -13.82
C ILE A 784 25.18 -44.16 -12.39
N GLN A 785 26.25 -43.81 -11.69
CA GLN A 785 26.46 -44.20 -10.29
C GLN A 785 25.39 -43.60 -9.36
N LEU A 786 25.05 -44.33 -8.30
CA LEU A 786 24.14 -43.90 -7.24
C LEU A 786 24.71 -42.67 -6.51
N VAL A 787 24.20 -41.48 -6.85
CA VAL A 787 24.41 -40.29 -6.03
C VAL A 787 23.30 -40.27 -4.98
N ASN A 788 23.64 -40.61 -3.73
CA ASN A 788 22.72 -40.61 -2.58
C ASN A 788 22.34 -39.19 -2.12
N THR A 789 22.58 -38.17 -2.93
CA THR A 789 22.31 -36.77 -2.61
C THR A 789 21.48 -36.12 -3.70
N ARG A 790 20.53 -35.28 -3.27
CA ARG A 790 19.69 -34.46 -4.13
C ARG A 790 20.22 -33.02 -4.14
N GLU A 791 20.20 -32.41 -5.32
CA GLU A 791 20.48 -30.98 -5.48
C GLU A 791 19.37 -30.15 -4.82
N SER A 792 19.74 -29.32 -3.84
CA SER A 792 18.87 -28.36 -3.15
C SER A 792 19.48 -26.96 -3.08
N CYS A 793 20.24 -26.61 -4.12
CA CYS A 793 21.01 -25.37 -4.21
C CYS A 793 20.15 -24.11 -4.22
N LEU A 794 20.67 -23.03 -3.65
CA LEU A 794 20.10 -21.69 -3.85
C LEU A 794 20.48 -21.19 -5.24
N LYS A 795 19.48 -20.87 -6.05
CA LYS A 795 19.68 -20.23 -7.36
C LYS A 795 19.15 -18.81 -7.33
N VAL A 796 19.82 -17.91 -8.02
CA VAL A 796 19.33 -16.54 -8.22
C VAL A 796 17.97 -16.59 -8.93
N PRO A 797 16.93 -15.94 -8.39
CA PRO A 797 15.59 -15.99 -8.98
C PRO A 797 15.55 -15.32 -10.36
N ILE A 798 14.52 -15.65 -11.14
CA ILE A 798 14.28 -15.04 -12.47
C ILE A 798 14.10 -13.53 -12.29
N GLY A 799 14.89 -12.74 -13.04
CA GLY A 799 14.93 -11.28 -12.95
C GLY A 799 15.97 -10.72 -11.97
N GLY A 800 16.51 -11.56 -11.08
CA GLY A 800 17.62 -11.19 -10.21
C GLY A 800 18.92 -11.12 -11.02
N ARG A 801 19.51 -9.94 -11.11
CA ARG A 801 20.86 -9.73 -11.64
C ARG A 801 21.56 -8.67 -10.81
N GLY A 802 22.82 -8.90 -10.48
CA GLY A 802 23.54 -7.94 -9.66
C GLY A 802 24.90 -8.43 -9.21
N ARG A 803 25.49 -7.66 -8.32
CA ARG A 803 26.80 -7.94 -7.75
C ARG A 803 26.64 -8.41 -6.31
N VAL A 804 27.30 -9.51 -5.95
CA VAL A 804 27.32 -9.98 -4.57
C VAL A 804 28.14 -9.01 -3.73
N THR A 805 27.53 -8.40 -2.73
CA THR A 805 28.20 -7.46 -1.82
C THR A 805 28.73 -8.15 -0.57
N ASP A 806 27.94 -9.06 0.01
CA ASP A 806 28.26 -9.67 1.29
C ASP A 806 27.64 -11.08 1.40
N VAL A 807 28.33 -11.98 2.10
CA VAL A 807 27.92 -13.35 2.37
C VAL A 807 28.25 -13.64 3.84
N ARG A 808 27.22 -13.96 4.64
CA ARG A 808 27.37 -14.19 6.09
C ARG A 808 26.79 -15.54 6.50
N TRP A 809 27.56 -16.27 7.29
CA TRP A 809 27.07 -17.39 8.07
C TRP A 809 26.49 -16.87 9.38
N VAL A 810 25.26 -17.29 9.68
CA VAL A 810 24.55 -16.90 10.90
C VAL A 810 24.17 -18.18 11.65
N TYR A 811 24.64 -18.25 12.89
CA TYR A 811 24.28 -19.29 13.84
C TYR A 811 23.18 -18.72 14.75
N PRO A 812 21.93 -19.20 14.66
CA PRO A 812 20.86 -18.73 15.53
C PRO A 812 21.15 -19.12 16.99
N GLU A 813 21.41 -18.12 17.85
CA GLU A 813 21.79 -18.32 19.26
C GLU A 813 20.67 -18.92 20.15
N ASP A 814 19.43 -18.99 19.65
CA ASP A 814 18.22 -19.27 20.45
C ASP A 814 17.65 -20.72 20.31
N ASP A 815 18.16 -21.57 19.41
CA ASP A 815 17.63 -22.92 19.17
C ASP A 815 18.61 -24.02 19.59
N THR A 816 18.65 -24.36 20.89
CA THR A 816 19.42 -25.50 21.41
C THR A 816 18.90 -26.88 20.96
N THR A 817 17.90 -26.93 20.06
CA THR A 817 17.22 -28.15 19.63
C THR A 817 17.36 -28.46 18.15
N ASN A 818 17.72 -27.47 17.32
CA ASN A 818 17.98 -27.66 15.90
C ASN A 818 19.30 -26.97 15.57
N ASP A 819 20.33 -27.75 15.24
CA ASP A 819 21.59 -27.26 14.66
C ASP A 819 21.35 -26.75 13.23
N SER A 820 20.53 -25.70 13.08
CA SER A 820 20.22 -25.10 11.80
C SER A 820 21.12 -23.90 11.57
N GLU A 821 21.99 -24.00 10.57
CA GLU A 821 22.86 -22.90 10.16
C GLU A 821 22.17 -22.12 9.05
N VAL A 822 22.30 -20.78 9.03
CA VAL A 822 21.66 -19.94 8.02
C VAL A 822 22.70 -19.15 7.26
N ILE A 823 22.68 -19.25 5.94
CA ILE A 823 23.53 -18.45 5.06
C ILE A 823 22.72 -17.28 4.50
N HIS A 824 23.22 -16.07 4.68
CA HIS A 824 22.69 -14.86 4.07
C HIS A 824 23.59 -14.38 2.93
N ILE A 825 22.99 -14.13 1.77
CA ILE A 825 23.67 -13.56 0.60
C ILE A 825 22.98 -12.25 0.24
N TYR A 826 23.78 -11.19 0.11
CA TYR A 826 23.33 -9.87 -0.27
C TYR A 826 23.75 -9.58 -1.71
N ILE A 827 22.76 -9.32 -2.57
CA ILE A 827 22.98 -8.99 -3.98
C ILE A 827 22.53 -7.55 -4.22
N LEU A 828 23.47 -6.71 -4.63
CA LEU A 828 23.22 -5.34 -5.06
C LEU A 828 22.80 -5.31 -6.53
N GLN A 829 21.59 -4.79 -6.75
CA GLN A 829 20.98 -4.63 -8.07
C GLN A 829 20.91 -3.15 -8.43
N ARG A 830 21.39 -2.83 -9.63
CA ARG A 830 21.26 -1.48 -10.21
C ARG A 830 20.03 -1.43 -11.11
N ARG A 831 19.03 -0.63 -10.73
CA ARG A 831 17.74 -0.54 -11.44
C ARG A 831 17.56 0.82 -12.10
N LYS A 832 17.68 0.85 -13.43
CA LYS A 832 17.38 2.02 -14.28
C LYS A 832 15.86 2.22 -14.39
N ILE A 833 15.41 3.36 -14.91
CA ILE A 833 13.99 3.57 -15.23
C ILE A 833 13.63 2.81 -16.52
N GLN A 834 12.46 2.18 -16.53
CA GLN A 834 11.97 1.41 -17.67
C GLN A 834 10.47 1.58 -17.88
N VAL A 835 9.97 1.12 -19.02
CA VAL A 835 8.53 1.12 -19.34
C VAL A 835 7.77 0.31 -18.29
N GLY A 836 6.72 0.91 -17.76
CA GLY A 836 5.85 0.39 -16.71
C GLY A 836 6.23 0.86 -15.30
N ASP A 837 7.42 1.44 -15.10
CA ASP A 837 7.81 1.98 -13.79
C ASP A 837 6.91 3.15 -13.43
N LYS A 838 6.69 3.33 -12.13
CA LYS A 838 5.84 4.40 -11.61
C LYS A 838 6.67 5.60 -11.16
N ILE A 839 6.25 6.77 -11.61
CA ILE A 839 6.80 8.07 -11.26
C ILE A 839 5.71 8.96 -10.71
N ALA A 840 6.08 9.95 -9.89
CA ALA A 840 5.11 10.91 -9.36
C ALA A 840 5.77 12.25 -9.02
N GLY A 841 5.01 13.33 -9.15
CA GLY A 841 5.34 14.62 -8.54
C GLY A 841 4.77 14.74 -7.13
N ARG A 842 5.08 15.85 -6.45
CA ARG A 842 4.64 16.13 -5.08
C ARG A 842 3.16 16.48 -4.96
N HIS A 843 2.53 16.89 -6.06
CA HIS A 843 1.13 17.36 -6.13
C HIS A 843 0.11 16.24 -6.41
N GLY A 844 0.49 14.98 -6.19
CA GLY A 844 -0.41 13.83 -6.39
C GLY A 844 -0.65 13.45 -7.85
N ASN A 845 0.15 13.98 -8.79
CA ASN A 845 0.25 13.52 -10.17
C ASN A 845 1.08 12.24 -10.22
N LYS A 846 0.43 11.08 -10.38
CA LYS A 846 1.07 9.76 -10.44
C LYS A 846 0.93 9.23 -11.85
N GLY A 847 2.01 8.70 -12.41
CA GLY A 847 1.98 8.16 -13.76
C GLY A 847 2.86 6.95 -13.96
N ILE A 848 2.53 6.20 -15.01
CA ILE A 848 3.29 5.02 -15.44
C ILE A 848 4.03 5.39 -16.72
N VAL A 849 5.32 5.06 -16.78
CA VAL A 849 6.10 5.26 -18.01
C VAL A 849 5.54 4.37 -19.11
N SER A 850 4.97 4.96 -20.16
CA SER A 850 4.35 4.20 -21.26
C SER A 850 5.31 3.96 -22.42
N LYS A 851 6.11 4.96 -22.77
CA LYS A 851 7.05 4.90 -23.88
C LYS A 851 8.29 5.75 -23.58
N ILE A 852 9.43 5.24 -24.02
CA ILE A 852 10.71 5.94 -24.01
C ILE A 852 10.93 6.43 -25.45
N ILE A 853 11.01 7.75 -25.64
CA ILE A 853 11.23 8.37 -26.95
C ILE A 853 12.72 8.71 -27.10
N PRO A 854 13.34 8.48 -28.28
CA PRO A 854 14.69 8.94 -28.58
C PRO A 854 14.84 10.45 -28.44
N ARG A 855 16.01 10.93 -28.02
CA ARG A 855 16.24 12.36 -27.71
C ARG A 855 15.93 13.29 -28.90
N GLN A 856 16.22 12.85 -30.12
CA GLN A 856 15.99 13.62 -31.36
C GLN A 856 14.51 13.78 -31.73
N ASP A 857 13.65 12.86 -31.30
CA ASP A 857 12.22 12.90 -31.61
C ASP A 857 11.42 13.69 -30.56
N MET A 858 12.05 14.03 -29.43
CA MET A 858 11.42 14.80 -28.37
C MET A 858 11.26 16.27 -28.78
N PRO A 859 10.16 16.93 -28.37
CA PRO A 859 10.05 18.37 -28.47
C PRO A 859 11.23 19.05 -27.79
N TYR A 860 11.73 20.12 -28.39
CA TYR A 860 12.82 20.91 -27.84
C TYR A 860 12.41 22.37 -27.67
N LEU A 861 13.05 23.02 -26.71
CA LEU A 861 12.94 24.44 -26.42
C LEU A 861 13.68 25.26 -27.49
N GLN A 862 13.51 26.58 -27.47
CA GLN A 862 14.10 27.48 -28.48
C GLN A 862 15.64 27.53 -28.43
N ASP A 863 16.23 27.13 -27.30
CA ASP A 863 17.67 26.96 -27.10
C ASP A 863 18.22 25.62 -27.64
N GLY A 864 17.35 24.74 -28.15
CA GLY A 864 17.71 23.39 -28.61
C GLY A 864 17.67 22.31 -27.53
N THR A 865 17.34 22.67 -26.28
CA THR A 865 17.27 21.69 -25.18
C THR A 865 16.03 20.79 -25.34
N PRO A 866 16.18 19.45 -25.46
CA PRO A 866 15.05 18.55 -25.55
C PRO A 866 14.34 18.41 -24.19
N VAL A 867 13.02 18.29 -24.23
CA VAL A 867 12.19 18.00 -23.06
C VAL A 867 12.48 16.60 -22.52
N ASP A 868 12.48 16.43 -21.20
CA ASP A 868 12.75 15.14 -20.55
C ASP A 868 11.49 14.29 -20.39
N MET A 869 10.34 14.93 -20.18
CA MET A 869 9.08 14.25 -19.88
C MET A 869 7.86 15.01 -20.42
N ILE A 870 6.88 14.27 -20.94
CA ILE A 870 5.63 14.86 -21.44
C ILE A 870 4.46 14.35 -20.59
N LEU A 871 3.73 15.28 -19.98
CA LEU A 871 2.54 15.03 -19.16
C LEU A 871 1.26 15.46 -19.90
N SER A 872 0.17 14.77 -19.59
CA SER A 872 -1.15 15.12 -20.13
C SER A 872 -1.70 16.38 -19.43
N PRO A 873 -2.09 17.43 -20.18
CA PRO A 873 -2.70 18.62 -19.59
C PRO A 873 -4.10 18.34 -19.02
N LEU A 874 -4.81 17.31 -19.49
CA LEU A 874 -6.17 16.97 -19.05
C LEU A 874 -6.24 16.51 -17.59
N GLY A 875 -5.12 16.01 -17.06
CA GLY A 875 -5.02 15.56 -15.67
C GLY A 875 -5.05 16.68 -14.65
N VAL A 876 -4.75 17.93 -15.03
CA VAL A 876 -4.66 19.05 -14.07
C VAL A 876 -6.05 19.60 -13.69
N PRO A 877 -6.93 19.98 -14.65
CA PRO A 877 -8.23 20.57 -14.30
C PRO A 877 -9.16 19.58 -13.60
N SER A 878 -9.17 18.31 -14.04
CA SER A 878 -10.01 17.26 -13.47
C SER A 878 -9.65 16.90 -12.02
N ARG A 879 -8.41 17.20 -11.60
CA ARG A 879 -7.87 16.87 -10.29
C ARG A 879 -7.66 18.09 -9.40
N MET A 880 -7.78 19.29 -9.95
CA MET A 880 -7.63 20.55 -9.24
C MET A 880 -6.31 20.62 -8.46
N ASN A 881 -5.20 20.25 -9.11
CA ASN A 881 -3.84 20.32 -8.54
C ASN A 881 -2.97 21.28 -9.36
N VAL A 882 -3.35 22.55 -9.35
CA VAL A 882 -2.72 23.63 -10.13
C VAL A 882 -1.32 23.95 -9.60
N GLY A 883 -1.05 23.67 -8.33
CA GLY A 883 0.26 23.90 -7.71
C GLY A 883 1.43 23.26 -8.47
N GLN A 884 1.20 22.14 -9.19
CA GLN A 884 2.25 21.52 -10.02
C GLN A 884 2.72 22.42 -11.18
N ILE A 885 1.83 23.26 -11.72
CA ILE A 885 2.17 24.21 -12.79
C ILE A 885 3.01 25.35 -12.21
N PHE A 886 2.66 25.84 -11.02
CA PHE A 886 3.43 26.86 -10.33
C PHE A 886 4.83 26.38 -9.95
N GLU A 887 4.95 25.17 -9.42
CA GLU A 887 6.24 24.51 -9.18
C GLU A 887 7.06 24.41 -10.48
N CYS A 888 6.43 23.98 -11.57
CA CYS A 888 7.08 23.81 -12.87
C CYS A 888 7.65 25.11 -13.44
N LEU A 889 6.89 26.21 -13.36
CA LEU A 889 7.29 27.52 -13.88
C LEU A 889 8.37 28.19 -13.02
N SER A 890 8.18 28.21 -11.69
CA SER A 890 9.23 28.71 -10.78
C SER A 890 10.49 27.87 -10.84
N GLY A 891 10.37 26.55 -11.07
CA GLY A 891 11.53 25.69 -11.30
C GLY A 891 12.31 26.09 -12.54
N LEU A 892 11.63 26.40 -13.64
CA LEU A 892 12.29 26.87 -14.87
C LEU A 892 12.97 28.21 -14.66
N ALA A 893 12.31 29.14 -13.97
CA ALA A 893 12.88 30.45 -13.64
C ALA A 893 14.13 30.34 -12.77
N GLY A 894 14.20 29.34 -11.88
CA GLY A 894 15.34 29.13 -10.98
C GLY A 894 16.53 28.39 -11.60
N GLU A 895 16.33 27.63 -12.68
CA GLU A 895 17.41 26.85 -13.31
C GLU A 895 18.48 27.75 -13.94
N PHE A 896 18.08 28.72 -14.77
CA PHE A 896 19.02 29.58 -15.48
C PHE A 896 19.87 30.50 -14.57
N PRO A 897 19.31 31.15 -13.53
CA PRO A 897 20.10 31.92 -12.56
C PRO A 897 20.65 31.08 -11.39
N GLU A 898 20.46 29.76 -11.39
CA GLU A 898 20.82 28.83 -10.29
C GLU A 898 20.24 29.21 -8.91
N THR A 899 19.05 29.81 -8.88
CA THR A 899 18.39 30.24 -7.64
C THR A 899 17.41 29.18 -7.13
N HIS A 900 17.49 28.89 -5.83
CA HIS A 900 16.54 28.02 -5.14
C HIS A 900 15.50 28.84 -4.40
N TYR A 901 14.23 28.49 -4.58
CA TYR A 901 13.09 29.15 -3.95
C TYR A 901 12.65 28.39 -2.71
N ARG A 902 12.35 29.13 -1.65
CA ARG A 902 11.70 28.63 -0.43
C ARG A 902 10.34 29.32 -0.30
N VAL A 903 9.30 28.62 -0.74
CA VAL A 903 7.93 29.13 -0.75
C VAL A 903 7.21 28.57 0.47
N VAL A 904 6.87 29.47 1.38
CA VAL A 904 6.00 29.13 2.51
C VAL A 904 4.57 28.97 1.98
N PRO A 905 3.90 27.84 2.21
CA PRO A 905 2.53 27.64 1.71
C PRO A 905 1.52 28.59 2.37
N PHE A 906 0.39 28.81 1.69
CA PHE A 906 -0.67 29.76 2.04
C PHE A 906 -0.24 31.24 1.99
N ASP A 907 0.52 31.63 0.97
CA ASP A 907 0.90 33.03 0.69
C ASP A 907 -0.29 33.93 0.32
N GLU A 908 -1.33 33.37 -0.30
CA GLU A 908 -2.54 34.10 -0.70
C GLU A 908 -3.33 34.72 0.46
N ARG A 909 -2.98 34.38 1.71
CA ARG A 909 -3.51 35.03 2.91
C ARG A 909 -3.13 36.51 2.97
N TYR A 910 -1.96 36.86 2.47
CA TYR A 910 -1.43 38.23 2.51
C TYR A 910 -1.94 39.07 1.33
N GLU A 911 -1.90 38.48 0.13
CA GLU A 911 -2.28 39.17 -1.10
C GLU A 911 -3.06 38.24 -2.04
N ARG A 912 -4.10 38.77 -2.70
CA ARG A 912 -4.86 38.01 -3.70
C ARG A 912 -3.98 37.65 -4.91
N GLU A 913 -4.02 36.38 -5.30
CA GLU A 913 -3.22 35.80 -6.39
C GLU A 913 -1.69 36.01 -6.19
N ALA A 914 -1.21 36.08 -4.94
CA ALA A 914 0.20 36.25 -4.60
C ALA A 914 1.10 35.24 -5.32
N SER A 915 0.74 33.95 -5.26
CA SER A 915 1.53 32.88 -5.87
C SER A 915 1.64 33.05 -7.38
N ARG A 916 0.58 33.52 -8.04
CA ARG A 916 0.57 33.80 -9.49
C ARG A 916 1.46 34.98 -9.84
N LYS A 917 1.43 36.06 -9.04
CA LYS A 917 2.30 37.22 -9.23
C LYS A 917 3.77 36.83 -9.13
N LEU A 918 4.12 36.06 -8.10
CA LEU A 918 5.47 35.50 -7.91
C LEU A 918 5.86 34.63 -9.12
N VAL A 919 5.04 33.67 -9.49
CA VAL A 919 5.33 32.72 -10.57
C VAL A 919 5.49 33.39 -11.93
N PHE A 920 4.87 34.54 -12.19
CA PHE A 920 5.04 35.27 -13.45
C PHE A 920 6.16 36.32 -13.40
N ALA A 921 6.40 36.93 -12.24
CA ALA A 921 7.50 37.86 -12.05
C ALA A 921 8.87 37.18 -12.15
N GLU A 922 9.00 35.97 -11.59
CA GLU A 922 10.27 35.24 -11.55
C GLU A 922 10.82 34.86 -12.94
N PRO A 923 10.06 34.22 -13.86
CA PRO A 923 10.52 33.94 -15.22
C PRO A 923 10.85 35.22 -16.01
N HIS A 924 10.08 36.30 -15.81
CA HIS A 924 10.36 37.59 -16.44
C HIS A 924 11.70 38.16 -15.94
N GLY A 925 11.94 38.14 -14.63
CA GLY A 925 13.20 38.56 -14.02
C GLY A 925 14.38 37.69 -14.44
N ALA A 926 14.19 36.36 -14.52
CA ALA A 926 15.20 35.44 -15.01
C ALA A 926 15.53 35.67 -16.49
N GLY A 927 14.52 35.96 -17.32
CA GLY A 927 14.69 36.29 -18.74
C GLY A 927 15.52 37.57 -18.93
N ALA A 928 15.24 38.59 -18.11
CA ALA A 928 16.02 39.83 -18.08
C ALA A 928 17.47 39.62 -17.62
N LYS A 929 17.72 38.76 -16.63
CA LYS A 929 19.07 38.45 -16.13
C LYS A 929 19.91 37.63 -17.13
N THR A 930 19.27 36.75 -17.89
CA THR A 930 19.94 35.74 -18.73
C THR A 930 19.94 36.09 -20.22
N ASN A 931 19.34 37.22 -20.60
CA ASN A 931 19.13 37.65 -21.99
C ASN A 931 18.36 36.63 -22.86
N ASN A 932 17.52 35.79 -22.24
CA ASN A 932 16.67 34.82 -22.94
C ASN A 932 15.22 35.31 -22.98
N PRO A 933 14.78 36.01 -24.06
CA PRO A 933 13.43 36.57 -24.13
C PRO A 933 12.33 35.50 -24.21
N TRP A 934 12.67 34.29 -24.63
CA TRP A 934 11.74 33.18 -24.77
C TRP A 934 11.33 32.53 -23.45
N LEU A 935 12.06 32.82 -22.36
CA LEU A 935 11.75 32.31 -21.03
C LEU A 935 10.41 32.85 -20.50
N PHE A 936 10.03 34.05 -20.94
CA PHE A 936 8.76 34.68 -20.62
C PHE A 936 8.17 35.37 -21.86
N GLU A 937 7.13 34.78 -22.45
CA GLU A 937 6.40 35.38 -23.56
C GLU A 937 5.26 36.27 -23.02
N PRO A 938 5.28 37.61 -23.21
CA PRO A 938 4.25 38.50 -22.65
C PRO A 938 2.84 38.22 -23.18
N SER A 939 2.73 37.68 -24.39
CA SER A 939 1.45 37.30 -25.00
C SER A 939 0.82 36.07 -24.33
N HIS A 940 1.64 35.18 -23.76
CA HIS A 940 1.22 33.91 -23.17
C HIS A 940 2.07 33.59 -21.93
N PRO A 941 1.81 34.24 -20.77
CA PRO A 941 2.63 34.08 -19.58
C PRO A 941 2.65 32.61 -19.12
N GLY A 942 3.83 32.08 -18.84
CA GLY A 942 4.03 30.69 -18.41
C GLY A 942 3.89 29.64 -19.53
N LYS A 943 3.99 30.06 -20.79
CA LYS A 943 4.08 29.15 -21.93
C LYS A 943 5.25 29.54 -22.82
N SER A 944 5.83 28.54 -23.47
CA SER A 944 6.93 28.73 -24.42
C SER A 944 6.58 28.04 -25.73
N ARG A 945 7.01 28.62 -26.85
CA ARG A 945 6.91 27.94 -28.15
C ARG A 945 7.92 26.79 -28.21
N LEU A 946 7.41 25.57 -28.31
CA LEU A 946 8.22 24.36 -28.53
C LEU A 946 8.33 24.05 -30.02
N ILE A 947 9.41 23.38 -30.38
CA ILE A 947 9.68 22.90 -31.73
C ILE A 947 9.61 21.36 -31.73
N ASP A 948 8.96 20.78 -32.73
CA ASP A 948 8.86 19.34 -32.88
C ASP A 948 10.20 18.75 -33.33
N GLY A 949 10.73 17.78 -32.56
CA GLY A 949 11.97 17.05 -32.86
C GLY A 949 11.98 16.35 -34.21
N ARG A 950 10.81 15.90 -34.68
CA ARG A 950 10.68 15.06 -35.88
C ARG A 950 10.61 15.88 -37.17
N THR A 951 9.94 17.01 -37.13
CA THR A 951 9.68 17.86 -38.30
C THR A 951 10.56 19.11 -38.33
N GLY A 952 10.96 19.62 -37.15
CA GLY A 952 11.62 20.91 -37.01
C GLY A 952 10.66 22.09 -37.03
N ASP A 953 9.35 21.85 -37.16
CA ASP A 953 8.34 22.90 -37.18
C ASP A 953 7.90 23.26 -35.74
N PRO A 954 7.60 24.55 -35.45
CA PRO A 954 7.04 24.95 -34.17
C PRO A 954 5.60 24.45 -34.02
N PHE A 955 5.20 24.08 -32.80
CA PHE A 955 3.80 23.75 -32.52
C PHE A 955 2.90 24.97 -32.71
N GLY A 956 1.68 24.74 -33.21
CA GLY A 956 0.73 25.82 -33.51
C GLY A 956 0.24 26.61 -32.28
N GLN A 957 0.31 26.02 -31.08
CA GLN A 957 0.02 26.71 -29.82
C GLN A 957 1.23 26.62 -28.88
N PRO A 958 1.52 27.69 -28.10
CA PRO A 958 2.57 27.64 -27.10
C PRO A 958 2.16 26.70 -25.97
N ILE A 959 3.15 26.01 -25.40
CA ILE A 959 2.95 24.91 -24.46
C ILE A 959 3.52 25.32 -23.11
N THR A 960 2.87 24.92 -22.02
CA THR A 960 3.44 25.11 -20.68
C THR A 960 4.60 24.14 -20.49
N THR A 961 5.79 24.70 -20.34
CA THR A 961 7.03 23.98 -20.09
C THR A 961 7.74 24.52 -18.87
N GLY A 962 8.41 23.64 -18.14
CA GLY A 962 9.26 24.06 -17.03
C GLY A 962 9.89 22.92 -16.26
N LYS A 963 10.60 23.22 -15.17
CA LYS A 963 11.25 22.21 -14.33
C LYS A 963 10.37 21.79 -13.18
N ALA A 964 9.89 20.55 -13.23
CA ALA A 964 9.14 19.96 -12.12
C ALA A 964 10.01 19.00 -11.31
N TYR A 965 9.75 18.90 -10.00
CA TYR A 965 10.43 17.94 -9.14
C TYR A 965 9.70 16.60 -9.13
N ILE A 966 10.27 15.61 -9.81
CA ILE A 966 9.66 14.30 -10.02
C ILE A 966 10.45 13.20 -9.31
N MET A 967 9.73 12.27 -8.70
CA MET A 967 10.27 11.16 -7.92
C MET A 967 10.01 9.82 -8.62
N LYS A 968 10.96 8.89 -8.50
CA LYS A 968 10.77 7.48 -8.86
C LYS A 968 10.21 6.72 -7.66
N LEU A 969 9.12 5.98 -7.86
CA LEU A 969 8.49 5.23 -6.77
C LEU A 969 9.04 3.81 -6.65
N ILE A 970 8.88 3.20 -5.48
CA ILE A 970 9.27 1.80 -5.19
C ILE A 970 8.48 0.78 -6.04
N HIS A 971 7.40 1.21 -6.65
CA HIS A 971 6.50 0.42 -7.48
C HIS A 971 7.07 0.13 -8.88
N GLN A 972 8.13 -0.67 -8.93
CA GLN A 972 8.82 -1.05 -10.16
C GLN A 972 8.17 -2.25 -10.86
N VAL A 973 8.41 -2.37 -12.16
CA VAL A 973 7.78 -3.40 -13.00
C VAL A 973 8.35 -4.79 -12.74
N ASP A 974 9.67 -4.88 -12.55
CA ASP A 974 10.36 -6.15 -12.31
C ASP A 974 9.78 -6.89 -11.08
N ASP A 975 9.34 -6.11 -10.09
CA ASP A 975 8.73 -6.65 -8.87
C ASP A 975 7.27 -7.10 -9.09
N LYS A 976 6.58 -6.58 -10.11
CA LYS A 976 5.16 -6.83 -10.37
C LYS A 976 4.89 -7.88 -11.44
N ILE A 977 5.74 -7.99 -12.47
CA ILE A 977 5.54 -9.00 -13.51
C ILE A 977 5.74 -10.38 -12.90
N HIS A 978 4.73 -11.24 -13.10
CA HIS A 978 4.76 -12.62 -12.70
C HIS A 978 3.97 -13.45 -13.69
N ALA A 979 4.60 -14.50 -14.21
CA ALA A 979 3.98 -15.46 -15.11
C ALA A 979 4.17 -16.87 -14.57
N ARG A 980 3.15 -17.70 -14.72
CA ARG A 980 3.16 -19.10 -14.30
C ARG A 980 2.60 -19.98 -15.40
N SER A 981 3.39 -20.99 -15.79
CA SER A 981 2.92 -22.14 -16.57
C SER A 981 2.45 -23.25 -15.63
N SER A 982 3.40 -23.93 -14.98
CA SER A 982 3.18 -24.91 -13.90
C SER A 982 3.91 -24.47 -12.64
N GLY A 983 3.44 -24.90 -11.47
CA GLY A 983 4.05 -24.52 -10.21
C GLY A 983 3.53 -25.36 -9.06
N PRO A 984 3.89 -25.01 -7.81
CA PRO A 984 3.41 -25.74 -6.66
C PRO A 984 1.89 -25.58 -6.46
N TYR A 985 1.33 -26.57 -5.77
CA TYR A 985 -0.10 -26.69 -5.45
C TYR A 985 -0.27 -26.83 -3.94
N ALA A 986 -1.41 -26.38 -3.43
CA ALA A 986 -1.79 -26.61 -2.04
C ALA A 986 -2.02 -28.10 -1.79
N LEU A 987 -1.56 -28.60 -0.64
CA LEU A 987 -1.68 -30.01 -0.28
C LEU A 987 -3.14 -30.47 -0.20
N VAL A 988 -3.99 -29.66 0.43
CA VAL A 988 -5.40 -29.99 0.71
C VAL A 988 -6.27 -29.78 -0.52
N THR A 989 -6.32 -28.54 -1.05
CA THR A 989 -7.25 -28.19 -2.14
C THR A 989 -6.74 -28.56 -3.53
N GLN A 990 -5.46 -28.92 -3.67
CA GLN A 990 -4.79 -29.20 -4.96
C GLN A 990 -4.82 -28.04 -5.96
N GLN A 991 -5.21 -26.84 -5.50
CA GLN A 991 -5.21 -25.62 -6.30
C GLN A 991 -3.81 -24.98 -6.33
N PRO A 992 -3.48 -24.22 -7.40
CA PRO A 992 -2.28 -23.39 -7.44
C PRO A 992 -2.10 -22.58 -6.15
N LEU A 993 -0.90 -22.57 -5.57
CA LEU A 993 -0.61 -21.68 -4.45
C LEU A 993 -0.86 -20.21 -4.84
N LYS A 994 -1.18 -19.36 -3.86
CA LYS A 994 -1.35 -17.92 -4.07
C LYS A 994 -0.01 -17.19 -3.86
N GLY A 995 0.25 -16.19 -4.70
CA GLY A 995 1.34 -15.21 -4.50
C GLY A 995 2.62 -15.47 -5.29
N LYS A 996 3.31 -14.39 -5.68
CA LYS A 996 4.53 -14.40 -6.53
C LYS A 996 5.68 -15.17 -5.87
N SER A 997 5.95 -14.92 -4.58
CA SER A 997 7.07 -15.54 -3.84
C SER A 997 7.01 -17.08 -3.83
N ARG A 998 5.80 -17.65 -3.88
CA ARG A 998 5.56 -19.09 -3.93
C ARG A 998 5.36 -19.64 -5.36
N ARG A 999 5.72 -18.85 -6.39
CA ARG A 999 5.43 -19.16 -7.80
C ARG A 999 3.94 -19.50 -8.01
N GLY A 1000 3.08 -18.74 -7.34
CA GLY A 1000 1.65 -18.96 -7.29
C GLY A 1000 0.92 -18.62 -8.58
N GLY A 1001 -0.35 -19.02 -8.68
CA GLY A 1001 -1.25 -18.67 -9.77
C GLY A 1001 -2.07 -17.41 -9.48
N GLN A 1002 -2.66 -16.84 -10.54
CA GLN A 1002 -3.63 -15.76 -10.42
C GLN A 1002 -4.97 -16.33 -9.94
N ARG A 1003 -5.66 -15.61 -9.05
CA ARG A 1003 -7.00 -15.97 -8.61
C ARG A 1003 -8.02 -15.60 -9.69
N VAL A 1004 -8.81 -16.57 -10.13
CA VAL A 1004 -10.07 -16.35 -10.85
C VAL A 1004 -11.17 -16.37 -9.79
N GLY A 1005 -11.74 -15.21 -9.46
CA GLY A 1005 -12.78 -15.06 -8.47
C GLY A 1005 -14.18 -15.22 -9.06
N GLU A 1006 -15.18 -15.04 -8.21
CA GLU A 1006 -16.60 -15.13 -8.57
C GLU A 1006 -16.98 -14.10 -9.64
N MET A 1007 -16.46 -12.88 -9.54
CA MET A 1007 -16.73 -11.82 -10.53
C MET A 1007 -16.16 -12.16 -11.91
N GLU A 1008 -14.96 -12.74 -11.98
CA GLU A 1008 -14.37 -13.19 -13.24
C GLU A 1008 -15.13 -14.39 -13.82
N VAL A 1009 -15.63 -15.29 -12.97
CA VAL A 1009 -16.50 -16.39 -13.38
C VAL A 1009 -17.80 -15.86 -13.99
N TRP A 1010 -18.48 -14.92 -13.32
CA TRP A 1010 -19.69 -14.29 -13.86
C TRP A 1010 -19.45 -13.57 -15.18
N ALA A 1011 -18.27 -12.96 -15.35
CA ALA A 1011 -17.90 -12.35 -16.62
C ALA A 1011 -17.85 -13.41 -17.75
N LEU A 1012 -17.19 -14.55 -17.51
CA LEU A 1012 -17.12 -15.65 -18.48
C LEU A 1012 -18.50 -16.27 -18.78
N GLU A 1013 -19.34 -16.40 -17.75
CA GLU A 1013 -20.73 -16.87 -17.89
C GLU A 1013 -21.57 -15.89 -18.71
N GLY A 1014 -21.44 -14.58 -18.46
CA GLY A 1014 -22.12 -13.53 -19.21
C GLY A 1014 -21.76 -13.51 -20.71
N PHE A 1015 -20.51 -13.86 -21.05
CA PHE A 1015 -20.08 -14.06 -22.44
C PHE A 1015 -20.49 -15.42 -23.03
N GLY A 1016 -21.01 -16.36 -22.21
CA GLY A 1016 -21.37 -17.71 -22.63
C GLY A 1016 -20.18 -18.63 -22.92
N VAL A 1017 -18.99 -18.33 -22.40
CA VAL A 1017 -17.75 -19.07 -22.72
C VAL A 1017 -17.58 -20.28 -21.79
N SER A 1018 -18.41 -21.31 -22.00
CA SER A 1018 -18.48 -22.50 -21.16
C SER A 1018 -17.18 -23.32 -21.13
N TYR A 1019 -16.49 -23.48 -22.27
CA TYR A 1019 -15.25 -24.26 -22.36
C TYR A 1019 -14.06 -23.60 -21.64
N THR A 1020 -13.90 -22.29 -21.79
CA THR A 1020 -12.84 -21.55 -21.08
C THR A 1020 -13.10 -21.56 -19.58
N LEU A 1021 -14.36 -21.37 -19.16
CA LEU A 1021 -14.72 -21.48 -17.75
C LEU A 1021 -14.43 -22.89 -17.20
N GLN A 1022 -14.82 -23.93 -17.94
CA GLN A 1022 -14.51 -25.31 -17.56
C GLN A 1022 -13.00 -25.53 -17.44
N GLU A 1023 -12.20 -25.02 -18.36
CA GLU A 1023 -10.74 -25.12 -18.33
C GLU A 1023 -10.14 -24.45 -17.07
N MET A 1024 -10.60 -23.23 -16.76
CA MET A 1024 -10.13 -22.47 -15.59
C MET A 1024 -10.48 -23.15 -14.27
N LEU A 1025 -11.65 -23.79 -14.19
CA LEU A 1025 -12.13 -24.50 -12.99
C LEU A 1025 -11.61 -25.93 -12.84
N THR A 1026 -10.96 -26.50 -13.86
CA THR A 1026 -10.56 -27.92 -13.85
C THR A 1026 -9.09 -28.13 -14.21
N THR A 1027 -8.75 -28.12 -15.49
CA THR A 1027 -7.41 -28.46 -16.03
C THR A 1027 -6.33 -27.50 -15.56
N LYS A 1028 -6.66 -26.21 -15.41
CA LYS A 1028 -5.73 -25.17 -14.94
C LYS A 1028 -5.66 -25.06 -13.41
N SER A 1029 -6.64 -25.59 -12.67
CA SER A 1029 -6.70 -25.55 -11.20
C SER A 1029 -6.30 -26.89 -10.56
N ASP A 1030 -7.29 -27.67 -10.15
CA ASP A 1030 -7.24 -28.72 -9.12
C ASP A 1030 -7.52 -30.11 -9.69
N HIS A 1031 -7.93 -30.25 -10.95
CA HIS A 1031 -8.15 -31.56 -11.54
C HIS A 1031 -6.82 -32.26 -11.87
N ILE A 1032 -6.29 -33.01 -10.90
CA ILE A 1032 -4.97 -33.65 -10.93
C ILE A 1032 -4.71 -34.45 -12.24
N GLN A 1033 -5.59 -35.39 -12.60
CA GLN A 1033 -5.34 -36.27 -13.75
C GLN A 1033 -5.34 -35.53 -15.10
N ALA A 1034 -6.29 -34.61 -15.29
CA ALA A 1034 -6.39 -33.82 -16.51
C ALA A 1034 -5.18 -32.88 -16.63
N ARG A 1035 -4.79 -32.24 -15.53
CA ARG A 1035 -3.60 -31.38 -15.44
C ARG A 1035 -2.31 -32.09 -15.86
N TYR A 1036 -2.07 -33.32 -15.41
CA TYR A 1036 -0.87 -34.08 -15.83
C TYR A 1036 -0.86 -34.41 -17.32
N LYS A 1037 -2.03 -34.58 -17.94
CA LYS A 1037 -2.15 -34.88 -19.38
C LYS A 1037 -1.94 -33.65 -20.25
N VAL A 1038 -2.18 -32.44 -19.73
CA VAL A 1038 -2.10 -31.19 -20.50
C VAL A 1038 -0.69 -30.93 -21.07
N PRO A 1039 0.41 -30.93 -20.29
CA PRO A 1039 1.75 -30.72 -20.84
C PRO A 1039 2.11 -31.76 -21.91
N SER A 1040 1.77 -33.04 -21.68
CA SER A 1040 2.00 -34.11 -22.66
C SER A 1040 1.20 -33.89 -23.95
N ALA A 1041 -0.06 -33.46 -23.83
CA ALA A 1041 -0.89 -33.14 -24.98
C ALA A 1041 -0.33 -31.95 -25.77
N ILE A 1042 0.11 -30.89 -25.09
CA ILE A 1042 0.74 -29.71 -25.72
C ILE A 1042 2.03 -30.10 -26.43
N MET A 1043 2.93 -30.85 -25.77
CA MET A 1043 4.20 -31.30 -26.35
C MET A 1043 4.00 -32.21 -27.57
N THR A 1044 2.97 -33.05 -27.55
CA THR A 1044 2.65 -33.97 -28.66
C THR A 1044 1.75 -33.34 -29.74
N GLY A 1045 1.33 -32.08 -29.57
CA GLY A 1045 0.37 -31.41 -30.45
C GLY A 1045 -1.03 -32.05 -30.47
N LYS A 1046 -1.36 -32.90 -29.49
CA LYS A 1046 -2.67 -33.57 -29.38
C LYS A 1046 -3.68 -32.67 -28.67
N PRO A 1047 -4.98 -32.77 -29.00
CA PRO A 1047 -6.00 -32.00 -28.32
C PRO A 1047 -6.13 -32.40 -26.84
N VAL A 1048 -6.33 -31.40 -25.98
CA VAL A 1048 -6.60 -31.62 -24.55
C VAL A 1048 -7.97 -32.28 -24.40
N ARG A 1049 -8.00 -33.47 -23.79
CA ARG A 1049 -9.26 -34.20 -23.55
C ARG A 1049 -10.07 -33.50 -22.46
N LYS A 1050 -11.40 -33.50 -22.61
CA LYS A 1050 -12.30 -33.06 -21.54
C LYS A 1050 -12.10 -33.94 -20.28
N PRO A 1051 -12.11 -33.35 -19.07
CA PRO A 1051 -12.02 -34.12 -17.85
C PRO A 1051 -13.30 -34.95 -17.66
N ASN A 1052 -13.13 -36.26 -17.49
CA ASN A 1052 -14.26 -37.18 -17.25
C ASN A 1052 -14.60 -37.30 -15.75
N THR A 1053 -13.70 -36.88 -14.87
CA THR A 1053 -13.85 -36.95 -13.41
C THR A 1053 -14.12 -35.58 -12.80
N VAL A 1054 -14.61 -35.58 -11.56
CA VAL A 1054 -14.88 -34.34 -10.82
C VAL A 1054 -13.58 -33.69 -10.31
N PRO A 1055 -13.57 -32.36 -10.11
CA PRO A 1055 -12.47 -31.65 -9.47
C PRO A 1055 -12.21 -32.12 -8.04
N GLU A 1056 -10.99 -31.90 -7.54
CA GLU A 1056 -10.60 -32.36 -6.20
C GLU A 1056 -11.21 -31.50 -5.10
N SER A 1057 -11.45 -30.21 -5.33
CA SER A 1057 -12.19 -29.34 -4.41
C SER A 1057 -13.61 -29.83 -4.14
N PHE A 1058 -14.29 -30.34 -5.16
CA PHE A 1058 -15.63 -30.94 -4.98
C PHE A 1058 -15.57 -32.23 -4.16
N ARG A 1059 -14.55 -33.07 -4.37
CA ARG A 1059 -14.33 -34.28 -3.56
C ARG A 1059 -14.02 -33.95 -2.11
N LEU A 1060 -13.23 -32.91 -1.87
CA LEU A 1060 -12.94 -32.41 -0.54
C LEU A 1060 -14.23 -31.98 0.16
N LEU A 1061 -15.06 -31.18 -0.50
CA LEU A 1061 -16.37 -30.76 0.03
C LEU A 1061 -17.24 -31.96 0.40
N VAL A 1062 -17.35 -32.97 -0.46
CA VAL A 1062 -18.12 -34.19 -0.18
C VAL A 1062 -17.57 -34.92 1.06
N ARG A 1063 -16.24 -34.96 1.23
CA ARG A 1063 -15.62 -35.57 2.41
C ARG A 1063 -15.88 -34.76 3.68
N GLU A 1064 -15.79 -33.44 3.63
CA GLU A 1064 -16.09 -32.55 4.77
C GLU A 1064 -17.56 -32.67 5.21
N LEU A 1065 -18.49 -32.73 4.25
CA LEU A 1065 -19.91 -32.94 4.54
C LEU A 1065 -20.17 -34.33 5.17
N ARG A 1066 -19.47 -35.37 4.70
CA ARG A 1066 -19.54 -36.71 5.31
C ARG A 1066 -19.00 -36.73 6.74
N CYS A 1067 -17.95 -35.96 7.05
CA CYS A 1067 -17.45 -35.80 8.41
C CYS A 1067 -18.49 -35.17 9.36
N MET A 1068 -19.45 -34.40 8.83
CA MET A 1068 -20.57 -33.85 9.59
C MET A 1068 -21.79 -34.80 9.65
N GLY A 1069 -21.67 -36.04 9.17
CA GLY A 1069 -22.76 -37.01 9.12
C GLY A 1069 -23.71 -36.87 7.93
N LEU A 1070 -23.38 -36.01 6.94
CA LEU A 1070 -24.18 -35.85 5.72
C LEU A 1070 -23.60 -36.70 4.59
N ASN A 1071 -24.29 -37.77 4.20
CA ASN A 1071 -23.89 -38.59 3.06
C ASN A 1071 -24.42 -38.01 1.73
N LEU A 1072 -23.50 -37.55 0.87
CA LEU A 1072 -23.80 -37.14 -0.50
C LEU A 1072 -23.44 -38.25 -1.49
N GLU A 1073 -24.42 -38.63 -2.30
CA GLU A 1073 -24.28 -39.61 -3.37
C GLU A 1073 -24.63 -38.98 -4.73
N ARG A 1074 -23.80 -39.26 -5.74
CA ARG A 1074 -24.07 -38.86 -7.12
C ARG A 1074 -24.85 -39.99 -7.80
N LYS A 1075 -26.14 -39.80 -8.04
CA LYS A 1075 -26.95 -40.71 -8.86
C LYS A 1075 -26.84 -40.34 -10.34
N PHE A 1076 -26.48 -41.32 -11.17
CA PHE A 1076 -26.59 -41.19 -12.62
C PHE A 1076 -28.00 -41.63 -13.03
N ILE A 1077 -28.88 -40.67 -13.30
CA ILE A 1077 -30.23 -40.96 -13.74
C ILE A 1077 -30.22 -40.99 -15.27
N HIS A 1078 -30.43 -42.17 -15.86
CA HIS A 1078 -30.72 -42.26 -17.30
C HIS A 1078 -32.07 -41.62 -17.57
N GLU A 1079 -32.20 -40.85 -18.66
CA GLU A 1079 -33.41 -40.09 -19.04
C GLU A 1079 -34.72 -40.91 -18.96
N LYS A 1080 -34.66 -42.22 -19.22
CA LYS A 1080 -35.79 -43.16 -19.12
C LYS A 1080 -36.23 -43.48 -17.68
N ASN A 1081 -35.34 -43.36 -16.70
CA ASN A 1081 -35.59 -43.65 -15.28
C ASN A 1081 -35.96 -42.40 -14.47
N LEU A 1082 -35.82 -41.21 -15.06
CA LEU A 1082 -36.09 -39.93 -14.41
C LEU A 1082 -37.57 -39.78 -14.01
N VAL A 1083 -38.49 -40.31 -14.82
CA VAL A 1083 -39.94 -40.30 -14.54
C VAL A 1083 -40.26 -41.21 -13.35
N ARG A 1084 -39.65 -42.40 -13.28
CA ARG A 1084 -39.93 -43.40 -12.22
C ARG A 1084 -39.36 -43.03 -10.85
N GLU A 1085 -38.22 -42.33 -10.79
CA GLU A 1085 -37.66 -41.91 -9.50
C GLU A 1085 -38.30 -40.63 -8.96
N ILE A 1086 -38.80 -39.72 -9.82
CA ILE A 1086 -39.54 -38.52 -9.37
C ILE A 1086 -40.91 -38.90 -8.79
N GLU A 1087 -41.53 -39.99 -9.24
CA GLU A 1087 -42.76 -40.52 -8.64
C GLU A 1087 -42.53 -41.24 -7.29
N ASN A 1088 -41.27 -41.61 -6.98
CA ASN A 1088 -40.90 -42.32 -5.75
C ASN A 1088 -40.30 -41.42 -4.65
N ILE A 1089 -40.09 -40.12 -4.92
CA ILE A 1089 -39.68 -39.10 -3.95
C ILE A 1089 -40.91 -38.25 -3.62
#